data_AF-A0AAJ6CJW8-F1
#
_entry.id   AF-A0AAJ6CJW8-F1
#
_cell.length_a   1.000
_cell.length_b   1.000
_cell.length_c   1.000
_cell.angle_alpha   90.00
_cell.angle_beta   90.00
_cell.angle_gamma   90.00
#
_symmetry.space_group_name_H-M   'P 1'
#
loop_
_entity.id
_entity.type
_entity.pdbx_description
1 polymer ?
#
loop_
_entity_poly.entity_id
_entity_poly.type
_entity_poly.pdbx_seq_one_letter_code
_entity_poly.pdbx_strand_id
1 'polypeptide(L)'
;MSAKEPGTRPVWLNTPLYAFDIPRELVSSLVLRQNEEEVAPSEMKPSSQVSAPPVETVSSAPRIGAPACSMCPGCGSFDNVQQQRSHFRSLWHRYNLVVKQHHIQMPSAAASVPLVSREELDQMCATLEDDDESPDELTALLRRLDLSSHDTSQEAENHARTVKIMSDALRSPIWWYETSKAAEVHLEQTQLGIYRDVLHAAAPPDAKPSTYLASLSTPRLTMRPGTYGWSGKRVQGTQHVGRAMQMHVLDGQGLFPHETGDESLDSDSDWDMSTDDSDSSVALSSDEEDSSRTAAPLPPLRLWTFIMMGGGHFAIATVALNLHVMPQSERAKARGAKPQRSVLVVAHKTFHRYTTRRKQGGAQSAQDATGRHAKSAGANLRRYGEAQLTKDIHTLLGHRRWRDLIERSEHVWIRTSMRSAHGVLWHWPGHDTSPLDAKQAQGALSHIPIATQRPTIGEIMRCFFELVRVKVAHLTPEDLAAQDDAHRHAMARALRVSDAQQHQQQRLPARPARPVRQDAKETHIRERWERLVTMVRRGKLDALVNFIQRHNNMLQETLTADTSLPAYASAQAIDAPLPLWWRESQARGSMVPTNLLQLAAASDQADIVHFLLVEERADPTLPVAAALPNHRTAYDLCTSKSTRAVFRRLMAEQPTWCRWDEMGPGGARVPSALTAEMEEAQSSKTRHRRAAMRDKMREREAKAEVKPADTPPAPAPVSTLGHLWQRLGGSAPAEDASLSDDMRRRIEREKRARAAEARMQRNKS
;
A
#
# COMPACT_ATOMS: atom_id res chain seq x y z
N MET A 1 20.49 -66.36 -15.70
CA MET A 1 20.77 -65.33 -14.67
C MET A 1 19.68 -65.45 -13.62
N SER A 2 20.06 -65.69 -12.36
CA SER A 2 19.19 -66.22 -11.31
C SER A 2 17.93 -65.38 -11.09
N ALA A 3 16.77 -66.06 -11.07
CA ALA A 3 15.49 -65.51 -10.65
C ALA A 3 15.65 -64.85 -9.27
N LYS A 4 15.36 -63.55 -9.19
CA LYS A 4 15.45 -62.76 -7.97
C LYS A 4 14.09 -62.81 -7.28
N GLU A 5 14.07 -63.22 -6.02
CA GLU A 5 12.88 -63.35 -5.18
C GLU A 5 12.03 -62.07 -5.19
N PRO A 6 10.68 -62.18 -5.33
CA PRO A 6 9.77 -61.06 -5.20
C PRO A 6 9.80 -60.57 -3.74
N GLY A 7 10.32 -59.37 -3.50
CA GLY A 7 10.37 -58.74 -2.18
C GLY A 7 11.75 -58.30 -1.69
N THR A 8 12.84 -58.61 -2.39
CA THR A 8 14.16 -58.07 -2.03
C THR A 8 14.35 -56.65 -2.58
N ARG A 9 14.41 -55.66 -1.67
CA ARG A 9 14.72 -54.25 -2.03
C ARG A 9 15.96 -54.19 -2.93
N PRO A 10 15.88 -53.58 -4.11
CA PRO A 10 17.03 -53.51 -5.00
C PRO A 10 18.22 -52.80 -4.35
N VAL A 11 19.43 -53.35 -4.49
CA VAL A 11 20.67 -52.84 -3.88
C VAL A 11 20.93 -51.36 -4.21
N TRP A 12 20.45 -50.88 -5.35
CA TRP A 12 20.61 -49.48 -5.79
C TRP A 12 19.78 -48.48 -4.97
N LEU A 13 18.71 -48.89 -4.28
CA LEU A 13 17.95 -48.04 -3.34
C LEU A 13 18.68 -47.78 -2.03
N ASN A 14 19.74 -48.54 -1.72
CA ASN A 14 20.60 -48.28 -0.56
C ASN A 14 21.50 -47.05 -0.75
N THR A 15 21.52 -46.49 -1.96
CA THR A 15 22.32 -45.31 -2.32
C THR A 15 21.35 -44.20 -2.74
N PRO A 16 21.60 -42.94 -2.38
CA PRO A 16 20.78 -41.84 -2.86
C PRO A 16 20.75 -41.79 -4.39
N LEU A 17 19.53 -41.68 -4.92
CA LEU A 17 19.26 -41.66 -6.35
C LEU A 17 19.44 -40.24 -6.91
N TYR A 18 20.18 -40.16 -8.01
CA TYR A 18 20.45 -38.93 -8.76
C TYR A 18 19.52 -38.88 -9.98
N ALA A 19 18.77 -37.78 -10.13
CA ALA A 19 17.70 -37.66 -11.12
C ALA A 19 18.17 -37.92 -12.58
N PHE A 20 19.41 -37.55 -12.92
CA PHE A 20 19.97 -37.74 -14.26
C PHE A 20 20.69 -39.09 -14.48
N ASP A 21 20.69 -39.96 -13.47
CA ASP A 21 21.30 -41.30 -13.48
C ASP A 21 20.32 -42.37 -12.96
N ILE A 22 19.04 -42.24 -13.34
CA ILE A 22 18.01 -43.25 -13.04
C ILE A 22 18.15 -44.41 -14.04
N PRO A 23 18.14 -45.68 -13.60
CA PRO A 23 18.19 -46.84 -14.49
C PRO A 23 17.07 -46.81 -15.53
N ARG A 24 17.39 -47.09 -16.81
CA ARG A 24 16.41 -47.04 -17.91
C ARG A 24 15.23 -47.98 -17.71
N GLU A 25 15.49 -49.15 -17.16
CA GLU A 25 14.47 -50.16 -16.79
C GLU A 25 13.42 -49.58 -15.81
N LEU A 26 13.88 -48.74 -14.87
CA LEU A 26 13.00 -48.07 -13.91
C LEU A 26 12.26 -46.91 -14.57
N VAL A 27 12.92 -46.13 -15.44
CA VAL A 27 12.25 -45.04 -16.16
C VAL A 27 11.07 -45.53 -17.00
N SER A 28 11.18 -46.72 -17.63
CA SER A 28 10.07 -47.33 -18.37
C SER A 28 8.94 -47.87 -17.49
N SER A 29 9.21 -48.17 -16.21
CA SER A 29 8.20 -48.72 -15.29
C SER A 29 7.49 -47.66 -14.45
N LEU A 30 8.04 -46.45 -14.36
CA LEU A 30 7.48 -45.36 -13.57
C LEU A 30 6.32 -44.68 -14.28
N VAL A 31 5.20 -44.56 -13.57
CA VAL A 31 3.99 -43.85 -14.00
C VAL A 31 3.77 -42.68 -13.06
N LEU A 32 3.38 -41.53 -13.62
CA LEU A 32 3.03 -40.34 -12.86
C LEU A 32 1.72 -40.59 -12.10
N ARG A 33 1.65 -40.15 -10.84
CA ARG A 33 0.45 -40.34 -10.03
C ARG A 33 -0.72 -39.48 -10.56
N GLN A 34 -1.90 -40.06 -10.71
CA GLN A 34 -3.06 -39.51 -11.44
C GLN A 34 -3.50 -38.09 -11.04
N ASN A 35 -3.30 -37.67 -9.79
CA ASN A 35 -3.64 -36.32 -9.34
C ASN A 35 -2.79 -35.20 -9.94
N GLU A 36 -1.66 -35.54 -10.58
CA GLU A 36 -0.77 -34.57 -11.23
C GLU A 36 -1.03 -34.46 -12.75
N GLU A 37 -1.76 -35.43 -13.33
CA GLU A 37 -2.17 -35.48 -14.75
C GLU A 37 -3.45 -34.68 -15.02
N GLU A 38 -4.48 -34.76 -14.16
CA GLU A 38 -5.77 -34.08 -14.35
C GLU A 38 -5.73 -32.54 -14.21
N VAL A 39 -4.58 -31.96 -13.84
CA VAL A 39 -4.43 -30.52 -13.61
C VAL A 39 -3.61 -29.83 -14.70
N ALA A 40 -3.40 -30.49 -15.85
CA ALA A 40 -3.06 -29.81 -17.11
C ALA A 40 -4.31 -29.07 -17.63
N PRO A 41 -4.18 -27.90 -18.29
CA PRO A 41 -5.34 -27.13 -18.74
C PRO A 41 -6.01 -27.87 -19.90
N SER A 42 -6.87 -28.82 -19.58
CA SER A 42 -7.78 -29.44 -20.53
C SER A 42 -8.79 -28.37 -20.93
N GLU A 43 -8.78 -28.02 -22.20
CA GLU A 43 -9.77 -27.16 -22.85
C GLU A 43 -11.17 -27.61 -22.45
N MET A 44 -11.96 -26.64 -21.98
CA MET A 44 -13.36 -26.84 -21.59
C MET A 44 -14.16 -27.40 -22.77
N LYS A 45 -14.51 -28.68 -22.71
CA LYS A 45 -15.68 -29.22 -23.41
C LYS A 45 -16.77 -29.51 -22.38
N PRO A 46 -17.99 -28.96 -22.55
CA PRO A 46 -19.08 -29.23 -21.63
C PRO A 46 -19.72 -30.57 -22.01
N SER A 47 -19.69 -31.54 -21.09
CA SER A 47 -20.58 -32.69 -21.15
C SER A 47 -21.05 -33.07 -19.75
N SER A 48 -22.30 -32.69 -19.51
CA SER A 48 -23.39 -33.46 -18.91
C SER A 48 -23.09 -34.52 -17.83
N GLN A 49 -23.66 -34.22 -16.65
CA GLN A 49 -24.29 -35.11 -15.67
C GLN A 49 -23.48 -36.27 -15.09
N VAL A 50 -23.03 -36.12 -13.82
CA VAL A 50 -23.23 -37.15 -12.77
C VAL A 50 -23.45 -36.47 -11.40
N SER A 51 -24.40 -37.05 -10.69
CA SER A 51 -25.07 -36.76 -9.42
C SER A 51 -24.17 -36.58 -8.20
N ALA A 52 -24.54 -35.65 -7.32
CA ALA A 52 -24.05 -35.55 -5.94
C ALA A 52 -24.87 -36.48 -5.00
N PRO A 53 -24.26 -37.11 -3.97
CA PRO A 53 -24.97 -37.92 -2.97
C PRO A 53 -25.62 -37.06 -1.87
N PRO A 54 -26.56 -37.63 -1.09
CA PRO A 54 -27.65 -36.90 -0.45
C PRO A 54 -27.29 -36.38 0.94
N VAL A 55 -27.84 -35.22 1.29
CA VAL A 55 -27.95 -34.75 2.67
C VAL A 55 -29.37 -35.04 3.15
N GLU A 56 -29.45 -35.61 4.34
CA GLU A 56 -30.64 -36.18 4.95
C GLU A 56 -31.84 -35.23 5.02
N THR A 57 -32.98 -35.81 4.67
CA THR A 57 -34.34 -35.27 4.71
C THR A 57 -34.82 -34.93 6.12
N VAL A 58 -35.47 -33.78 6.25
CA VAL A 58 -36.62 -33.65 7.16
C VAL A 58 -37.85 -33.25 6.33
N SER A 59 -38.85 -34.12 6.36
CA SER A 59 -40.08 -34.09 5.58
C SER A 59 -41.11 -33.13 6.18
N SER A 60 -41.82 -32.38 5.33
CA SER A 60 -43.22 -32.03 5.57
C SER A 60 -43.98 -31.94 4.23
N ALA A 61 -45.15 -32.58 4.20
CA ALA A 61 -45.98 -32.86 3.03
C ALA A 61 -46.69 -31.61 2.45
N PRO A 62 -47.22 -31.68 1.20
CA PRO A 62 -47.46 -30.53 0.35
C PRO A 62 -48.86 -29.94 0.53
N ARG A 63 -48.99 -28.61 0.50
CA ARG A 63 -50.27 -27.93 0.24
C ARG A 63 -50.07 -26.65 -0.60
N ILE A 64 -50.72 -26.67 -1.77
CA ILE A 64 -51.09 -25.56 -2.67
C ILE A 64 -49.90 -24.78 -3.25
N GLY A 65 -49.45 -25.22 -4.43
CA GLY A 65 -48.41 -24.56 -5.22
C GLY A 65 -48.83 -23.13 -5.60
N ALA A 66 -47.91 -22.18 -5.43
CA ALA A 66 -48.14 -20.80 -5.78
C ALA A 66 -48.12 -20.63 -7.31
N PRO A 67 -49.00 -19.79 -7.90
CA PRO A 67 -49.14 -19.69 -9.35
C PRO A 67 -47.83 -19.28 -10.01
N ALA A 68 -47.56 -19.91 -11.16
CA ALA A 68 -46.40 -19.67 -12.01
C ALA A 68 -46.31 -18.19 -12.45
N CYS A 69 -45.11 -17.72 -12.74
CA CYS A 69 -44.91 -16.39 -13.29
C CYS A 69 -45.26 -16.36 -14.79
N SER A 70 -46.35 -15.70 -15.16
CA SER A 70 -46.81 -15.57 -16.56
C SER A 70 -45.94 -14.69 -17.45
N MET A 71 -44.90 -14.06 -16.90
CA MET A 71 -44.00 -13.15 -17.63
C MET A 71 -42.68 -13.80 -18.02
N CYS A 72 -42.27 -14.87 -17.33
CA CYS A 72 -40.98 -15.51 -17.56
C CYS A 72 -41.18 -16.78 -18.40
N PRO A 73 -40.63 -16.83 -19.64
CA PRO A 73 -40.68 -18.04 -20.46
C PRO A 73 -40.03 -19.20 -19.73
N GLY A 74 -40.69 -20.36 -19.70
CA GLY A 74 -40.18 -21.58 -19.06
C GLY A 74 -40.28 -21.61 -17.53
N CYS A 75 -40.94 -20.63 -16.88
CA CYS A 75 -41.16 -20.66 -15.44
C CYS A 75 -42.46 -21.44 -15.11
N GLY A 76 -42.32 -22.64 -14.53
CA GLY A 76 -43.44 -23.47 -14.07
C GLY A 76 -44.08 -22.97 -12.75
N SER A 77 -45.04 -23.73 -12.23
CA SER A 77 -45.62 -23.47 -10.90
C SER A 77 -44.57 -23.65 -9.81
N PHE A 78 -44.62 -22.84 -8.76
CA PHE A 78 -43.64 -22.90 -7.69
C PHE A 78 -44.08 -23.87 -6.59
N ASP A 79 -43.14 -24.69 -6.11
CA ASP A 79 -43.39 -25.67 -5.05
C ASP A 79 -43.61 -24.99 -3.67
N ASN A 80 -43.13 -23.75 -3.50
CA ASN A 80 -43.19 -22.99 -2.25
C ASN A 80 -43.17 -21.46 -2.53
N VAL A 81 -43.90 -20.68 -1.73
CA VAL A 81 -43.90 -19.20 -1.72
C VAL A 81 -42.49 -18.60 -1.58
N GLN A 82 -41.54 -19.25 -0.89
CA GLN A 82 -40.15 -18.82 -0.82
C GLN A 82 -39.45 -18.83 -2.19
N GLN A 83 -39.68 -19.87 -3.01
CA GLN A 83 -39.15 -19.96 -4.37
C GLN A 83 -39.83 -18.96 -5.31
N GLN A 84 -41.13 -18.72 -5.11
CA GLN A 84 -41.84 -17.67 -5.82
C GLN A 84 -41.22 -16.29 -5.51
N ARG A 85 -41.03 -15.98 -4.23
CA ARG A 85 -40.42 -14.71 -3.78
C ARG A 85 -38.94 -14.57 -4.17
N SER A 86 -38.21 -15.68 -4.38
CA SER A 86 -36.85 -15.63 -4.91
C SER A 86 -36.84 -15.43 -6.43
N HIS A 87 -37.78 -16.04 -7.15
CA HIS A 87 -37.97 -15.80 -8.59
C HIS A 87 -38.30 -14.33 -8.89
N PHE A 88 -39.25 -13.73 -8.17
CA PHE A 88 -39.60 -12.31 -8.35
C PHE A 88 -38.45 -11.34 -7.99
N ARG A 89 -37.50 -11.77 -7.17
CA ARG A 89 -36.27 -11.01 -6.86
C ARG A 89 -35.09 -11.35 -7.79
N SER A 90 -35.26 -12.32 -8.68
CA SER A 90 -34.20 -12.74 -9.59
C SER A 90 -33.99 -11.71 -10.70
N LEU A 91 -32.75 -11.62 -11.19
CA LEU A 91 -32.41 -10.76 -12.32
C LEU A 91 -33.14 -11.18 -13.60
N TRP A 92 -33.42 -12.49 -13.76
CA TRP A 92 -34.19 -13.02 -14.88
C TRP A 92 -35.62 -12.47 -14.93
N HIS A 93 -36.29 -12.37 -13.78
CA HIS A 93 -37.64 -11.81 -13.72
C HIS A 93 -37.64 -10.31 -14.03
N ARG A 94 -36.71 -9.55 -13.45
CA ARG A 94 -36.54 -8.11 -13.72
C ARG A 94 -36.21 -7.82 -15.18
N TYR A 95 -35.33 -8.62 -15.79
CA TYR A 95 -34.99 -8.51 -17.21
C TYR A 95 -36.22 -8.73 -18.10
N ASN A 96 -36.99 -9.81 -17.87
CA ASN A 96 -38.18 -10.10 -18.67
C ASN A 96 -39.30 -9.05 -18.46
N LEU A 97 -39.37 -8.41 -17.29
CA LEU A 97 -40.27 -7.29 -17.02
C LEU A 97 -39.96 -6.09 -17.93
N VAL A 98 -38.68 -5.68 -17.97
CA VAL A 98 -38.17 -4.57 -18.79
C VAL A 98 -38.40 -4.87 -20.28
N VAL A 99 -38.02 -6.08 -20.75
CA VAL A 99 -38.21 -6.50 -22.15
C VAL A 99 -39.68 -6.42 -22.59
N LYS A 100 -40.62 -6.82 -21.71
CA LYS A 100 -42.05 -6.82 -22.01
C LYS A 100 -42.64 -5.40 -22.02
N GLN A 101 -42.21 -4.53 -21.12
CA GLN A 101 -42.67 -3.13 -21.05
C GLN A 101 -42.18 -2.30 -22.25
N HIS A 102 -40.95 -2.52 -22.72
CA HIS A 102 -40.42 -1.83 -23.90
C HIS A 102 -40.83 -2.46 -25.25
N HIS A 103 -41.71 -3.47 -25.25
CA HIS A 103 -42.21 -4.16 -26.44
C HIS A 103 -41.11 -4.70 -27.36
N ILE A 104 -39.97 -5.07 -26.78
CA ILE A 104 -38.83 -5.60 -27.53
C ILE A 104 -39.16 -7.05 -27.88
N GLN A 105 -39.25 -7.37 -29.17
CA GLN A 105 -39.45 -8.75 -29.64
C GLN A 105 -38.28 -9.61 -29.16
N MET A 106 -38.57 -10.64 -28.36
CA MET A 106 -37.56 -11.61 -27.96
C MET A 106 -37.01 -12.34 -29.18
N PRO A 107 -35.68 -12.40 -29.38
CA PRO A 107 -35.09 -13.20 -30.45
C PRO A 107 -35.41 -14.68 -30.23
N SER A 108 -35.93 -15.32 -31.27
CA SER A 108 -36.16 -16.77 -31.29
C SER A 108 -34.83 -17.53 -31.16
N ALA A 109 -34.65 -18.19 -30.02
CA ALA A 109 -33.81 -19.36 -29.68
C ALA A 109 -32.37 -19.52 -30.21
N ALA A 110 -31.76 -18.60 -30.97
CA ALA A 110 -30.39 -18.80 -31.47
C ALA A 110 -29.51 -17.54 -31.58
N ALA A 111 -30.00 -16.36 -31.18
CA ALA A 111 -29.20 -15.14 -31.15
C ALA A 111 -28.83 -14.77 -29.71
N SER A 112 -27.56 -14.44 -29.48
CA SER A 112 -26.99 -14.03 -28.20
C SER A 112 -27.89 -13.06 -27.46
N VAL A 113 -28.38 -13.47 -26.29
CA VAL A 113 -29.05 -12.56 -25.34
C VAL A 113 -28.05 -11.44 -25.04
N PRO A 114 -28.42 -10.15 -25.20
CA PRO A 114 -27.54 -9.05 -24.81
C PRO A 114 -27.18 -9.22 -23.33
N LEU A 115 -25.89 -9.37 -23.04
CA LEU A 115 -25.40 -9.44 -21.67
C LEU A 115 -25.50 -8.05 -21.05
N VAL A 116 -26.64 -7.77 -20.41
CA VAL A 116 -26.85 -6.56 -19.61
C VAL A 116 -26.17 -6.77 -18.26
N SER A 117 -25.29 -5.86 -17.86
CA SER A 117 -24.65 -5.90 -16.53
C SER A 117 -25.68 -5.61 -15.42
N ARG A 118 -25.37 -5.99 -14.18
CA ARG A 118 -26.32 -5.83 -13.08
C ARG A 118 -26.60 -4.35 -12.78
N GLU A 119 -25.57 -3.51 -12.91
CA GLU A 119 -25.69 -2.07 -12.78
C GLU A 119 -26.59 -1.47 -13.87
N GLU A 120 -26.42 -1.90 -15.13
CA GLU A 120 -27.26 -1.45 -16.25
C GLU A 120 -28.74 -1.83 -16.09
N LEU A 121 -29.02 -3.04 -15.60
CA LEU A 121 -30.40 -3.48 -15.37
C LEU A 121 -31.07 -2.75 -14.21
N ASP A 122 -30.32 -2.42 -13.15
CA ASP A 122 -30.83 -1.60 -12.04
C ASP A 122 -31.04 -0.13 -12.48
N GLN A 123 -30.20 0.39 -13.39
CA GLN A 123 -30.36 1.72 -13.99
C GLN A 123 -31.59 1.80 -14.90
N MET A 124 -31.80 0.80 -15.77
CA MET A 124 -33.01 0.71 -16.60
C MET A 124 -34.28 0.55 -15.76
N CYS A 125 -34.22 -0.19 -14.64
CA CYS A 125 -35.33 -0.25 -13.68
C CYS A 125 -35.60 1.11 -13.00
N ALA A 126 -34.56 1.90 -12.74
CA ALA A 126 -34.67 3.21 -12.09
C ALA A 126 -35.20 4.29 -13.05
N THR A 127 -34.79 4.27 -14.32
CA THR A 127 -35.33 5.16 -15.36
C THR A 127 -36.79 4.88 -15.72
N LEU A 128 -37.36 3.75 -15.28
CA LEU A 128 -38.79 3.47 -15.40
C LEU A 128 -39.63 4.19 -14.33
N GLU A 129 -39.01 4.83 -13.34
CA GLU A 129 -39.69 5.63 -12.31
C GLU A 129 -39.72 7.13 -12.63
N ASP A 130 -38.94 7.61 -13.61
CA ASP A 130 -38.85 9.02 -14.03
C ASP A 130 -39.07 9.18 -15.55
N ASP A 131 -40.27 9.61 -15.93
CA ASP A 131 -40.82 9.55 -17.30
C ASP A 131 -40.48 10.79 -18.19
N ASP A 132 -39.28 11.39 -18.10
CA ASP A 132 -38.99 12.66 -18.83
C ASP A 132 -37.51 12.90 -19.25
N GLU A 133 -36.78 11.94 -19.85
CA GLU A 133 -35.45 12.25 -20.44
C GLU A 133 -35.26 11.82 -21.91
N SER A 134 -34.74 12.79 -22.69
CA SER A 134 -34.66 12.82 -24.16
C SER A 134 -33.51 11.97 -24.77
N PRO A 135 -33.64 11.48 -26.02
CA PRO A 135 -32.80 10.43 -26.62
C PRO A 135 -31.32 10.76 -26.92
N ASP A 136 -30.87 12.00 -26.72
CA ASP A 136 -29.52 12.43 -27.10
C ASP A 136 -28.41 12.02 -26.11
N GLU A 137 -28.74 11.77 -24.84
CA GLU A 137 -27.76 11.33 -23.83
C GLU A 137 -27.37 9.85 -23.95
N LEU A 138 -28.30 9.01 -24.42
CA LEU A 138 -28.06 7.58 -24.67
C LEU A 138 -27.02 7.37 -25.79
N THR A 139 -27.05 8.25 -26.80
CA THR A 139 -26.10 8.23 -27.92
C THR A 139 -24.70 8.70 -27.50
N ALA A 140 -24.62 9.60 -26.52
CA ALA A 140 -23.35 10.03 -25.91
C ALA A 140 -22.74 8.94 -25.00
N LEU A 141 -23.58 8.11 -24.36
CA LEU A 141 -23.18 6.95 -23.57
C LEU A 141 -22.63 5.81 -24.46
N LEU A 142 -23.26 5.54 -25.60
CA LEU A 142 -22.79 4.54 -26.57
C LEU A 142 -21.42 4.89 -27.18
N ARG A 143 -21.12 6.18 -27.41
CA ARG A 143 -19.78 6.62 -27.87
C ARG A 143 -18.69 6.53 -26.80
N ARG A 144 -19.07 6.54 -25.52
CA ARG A 144 -18.13 6.35 -24.40
C ARG A 144 -17.78 4.88 -24.16
N LEU A 145 -18.67 3.96 -24.54
CA LEU A 145 -18.47 2.51 -24.44
C LEU A 145 -17.47 1.97 -25.48
N ASP A 146 -17.26 2.66 -26.59
CA ASP A 146 -16.38 2.20 -27.69
C ASP A 146 -14.87 2.47 -27.47
N LEU A 147 -14.50 3.18 -26.39
CA LEU A 147 -13.10 3.54 -26.07
C LEU A 147 -12.47 2.68 -24.95
N SER A 148 -13.16 1.66 -24.42
CA SER A 148 -12.66 0.77 -23.36
C SER A 148 -12.08 -0.57 -23.87
N SER A 149 -12.06 -0.79 -25.18
CA SER A 149 -11.61 -2.05 -25.79
C SER A 149 -10.08 -2.22 -25.91
N HIS A 150 -9.28 -1.19 -25.60
CA HIS A 150 -7.83 -1.21 -25.80
C HIS A 150 -6.96 -1.49 -24.56
N ASP A 151 -7.50 -1.49 -23.33
CA ASP A 151 -6.72 -1.74 -22.10
C ASP A 151 -7.02 -3.08 -21.39
N THR A 152 -8.07 -3.79 -21.80
CA THR A 152 -8.50 -5.03 -21.12
C THR A 152 -7.61 -6.24 -21.43
N SER A 153 -6.85 -6.24 -22.53
CA SER A 153 -6.01 -7.37 -22.95
C SER A 153 -4.77 -7.53 -22.06
N GLN A 154 -4.06 -6.46 -21.74
CA GLN A 154 -2.88 -6.51 -20.87
C GLN A 154 -3.25 -6.82 -19.42
N GLU A 155 -4.36 -6.27 -18.93
CA GLU A 155 -4.86 -6.57 -17.59
C GLU A 155 -5.34 -8.02 -17.48
N ALA A 156 -6.03 -8.55 -18.50
CA ALA A 156 -6.44 -9.95 -18.57
C ALA A 156 -5.23 -10.92 -18.66
N GLU A 157 -4.21 -10.59 -19.45
CA GLU A 157 -2.97 -11.38 -19.52
C GLU A 157 -2.20 -11.36 -18.19
N ASN A 158 -2.08 -10.19 -17.56
CA ASN A 158 -1.45 -10.05 -16.25
C ASN A 158 -2.25 -10.82 -15.18
N HIS A 159 -3.58 -10.78 -15.24
CA HIS A 159 -4.45 -11.56 -14.37
C HIS A 159 -4.29 -13.06 -14.59
N ALA A 160 -4.30 -13.55 -15.83
CA ALA A 160 -4.07 -14.95 -16.16
C ALA A 160 -2.69 -15.43 -15.68
N ARG A 161 -1.65 -14.60 -15.83
CA ARG A 161 -0.31 -14.87 -15.26
C ARG A 161 -0.34 -14.96 -13.73
N THR A 162 -1.06 -14.06 -13.07
CA THR A 162 -1.18 -14.03 -11.60
C THR A 162 -1.93 -15.26 -11.08
N VAL A 163 -3.04 -15.63 -11.73
CA VAL A 163 -3.81 -16.85 -11.42
C VAL A 163 -2.96 -18.10 -11.66
N LYS A 164 -2.20 -18.15 -12.75
CA LYS A 164 -1.26 -19.26 -13.00
C LYS A 164 -0.20 -19.36 -11.91
N ILE A 165 0.44 -18.26 -11.53
CA ILE A 165 1.43 -18.19 -10.45
C ILE A 165 0.82 -18.65 -9.11
N MET A 166 -0.40 -18.21 -8.79
CA MET A 166 -1.11 -18.63 -7.58
C MET A 166 -1.45 -20.12 -7.61
N SER A 167 -1.94 -20.62 -8.75
CA SER A 167 -2.27 -22.03 -8.92
C SER A 167 -1.02 -22.92 -8.84
N ASP A 168 0.11 -22.49 -9.40
CA ASP A 168 1.38 -23.21 -9.34
C ASP A 168 1.98 -23.15 -7.93
N ALA A 169 1.81 -22.05 -7.19
CA ALA A 169 2.23 -21.95 -5.78
C ALA A 169 1.44 -22.87 -4.83
N LEU A 170 0.22 -23.27 -5.22
CA LEU A 170 -0.62 -24.19 -4.46
C LEU A 170 -0.40 -25.66 -4.83
N ARG A 171 0.35 -25.93 -5.91
CA ARG A 171 0.71 -27.30 -6.29
C ARG A 171 1.86 -27.81 -5.42
N SER A 172 1.91 -29.13 -5.25
CA SER A 172 3.10 -29.80 -4.75
C SER A 172 4.32 -29.42 -5.62
N PRO A 173 5.43 -28.96 -5.03
CA PRO A 173 6.66 -28.66 -5.80
C PRO A 173 7.36 -29.93 -6.30
N ILE A 174 6.88 -31.09 -5.90
CA ILE A 174 7.45 -32.40 -6.18
C ILE A 174 6.36 -33.25 -6.85
N TRP A 175 6.71 -33.84 -7.97
CA TRP A 175 5.94 -34.85 -8.65
C TRP A 175 6.29 -36.25 -8.18
N TRP A 176 5.26 -37.03 -7.88
CA TRP A 176 5.41 -38.37 -7.32
C TRP A 176 5.11 -39.43 -8.38
N TYR A 177 6.05 -40.35 -8.53
CA TYR A 177 5.98 -41.48 -9.45
C TYR A 177 5.86 -42.79 -8.69
N GLU A 178 5.06 -43.70 -9.24
CA GLU A 178 4.88 -45.06 -8.74
C GLU A 178 5.25 -46.06 -9.84
N THR A 179 5.78 -47.22 -9.46
CA THR A 179 6.04 -48.28 -10.44
C THR A 179 4.72 -48.94 -10.83
N SER A 180 4.47 -49.08 -12.12
CA SER A 180 3.31 -49.80 -12.64
C SER A 180 3.26 -51.23 -12.07
N LYS A 181 2.05 -51.70 -11.71
CA LYS A 181 1.81 -53.07 -11.21
C LYS A 181 2.14 -54.15 -12.25
N ALA A 182 2.24 -53.77 -13.53
CA ALA A 182 2.52 -54.67 -14.64
C ALA A 182 4.00 -54.66 -15.10
N ALA A 183 4.88 -53.91 -14.43
CA ALA A 183 6.27 -53.76 -14.85
C ALA A 183 7.21 -54.81 -14.24
N GLU A 184 8.31 -55.11 -14.93
CA GLU A 184 9.34 -56.08 -14.52
C GLU A 184 10.01 -55.73 -13.17
N VAL A 185 10.10 -54.43 -12.85
CA VAL A 185 10.63 -53.93 -11.57
C VAL A 185 9.50 -53.23 -10.82
N HIS A 186 8.79 -53.99 -9.99
CA HIS A 186 7.75 -53.47 -9.10
C HIS A 186 8.33 -53.15 -7.72
N LEU A 187 8.14 -51.92 -7.26
CA LEU A 187 8.49 -51.50 -5.90
C LEU A 187 7.20 -51.32 -5.11
N GLU A 188 6.91 -52.27 -4.23
CA GLU A 188 5.73 -52.18 -3.36
C GLU A 188 5.86 -50.98 -2.42
N GLN A 189 4.76 -50.20 -2.32
CA GLN A 189 4.60 -49.08 -1.38
C GLN A 189 5.77 -48.08 -1.40
N THR A 190 6.38 -47.85 -2.57
CA THR A 190 7.53 -46.94 -2.69
C THR A 190 7.24 -45.89 -3.76
N GLN A 191 7.21 -44.62 -3.34
CA GLN A 191 7.01 -43.48 -4.23
C GLN A 191 8.31 -42.74 -4.45
N LEU A 192 8.54 -42.31 -5.69
CA LEU A 192 9.71 -41.54 -6.10
C LEU A 192 9.30 -40.11 -6.42
N GLY A 193 9.77 -39.15 -5.63
CA GLY A 193 9.50 -37.74 -5.77
C GLY A 193 10.61 -37.02 -6.52
N ILE A 194 10.28 -36.28 -7.58
CA ILE A 194 11.22 -35.40 -8.31
C ILE A 194 10.64 -33.99 -8.35
N TYR A 195 11.47 -32.96 -8.17
CA TYR A 195 11.00 -31.58 -8.26
C TYR A 195 10.39 -31.29 -9.64
N ARG A 196 9.19 -30.70 -9.66
CA ARG A 196 8.47 -30.33 -10.88
C ARG A 196 9.32 -29.42 -11.76
N ASP A 197 9.95 -28.41 -11.17
CA ASP A 197 10.77 -27.46 -11.92
C ASP A 197 12.01 -28.12 -12.53
N VAL A 198 12.55 -29.16 -11.91
CA VAL A 198 13.68 -29.95 -12.46
C VAL A 198 13.27 -30.71 -13.71
N LEU A 199 12.04 -31.23 -13.73
CA LEU A 199 11.49 -31.93 -14.89
C LEU A 199 11.20 -30.96 -16.04
N HIS A 200 10.59 -29.80 -15.77
CA HIS A 200 10.39 -28.76 -16.78
C HIS A 200 11.71 -28.17 -17.29
N ALA A 201 12.71 -28.00 -16.42
CA ALA A 201 14.03 -27.50 -16.81
C ALA A 201 14.82 -28.48 -17.70
N ALA A 202 14.55 -29.79 -17.59
CA ALA A 202 15.23 -30.82 -18.34
C ALA A 202 14.48 -31.25 -19.62
N ALA A 203 13.18 -30.99 -19.69
CA ALA A 203 12.32 -31.33 -20.82
C ALA A 203 12.27 -30.19 -21.85
N PRO A 204 12.07 -30.50 -23.14
CA PRO A 204 11.78 -29.47 -24.13
C PRO A 204 10.42 -28.80 -23.83
N PRO A 205 10.21 -27.53 -24.22
CA PRO A 205 9.06 -26.72 -23.81
C PRO A 205 7.69 -27.33 -24.17
N ASP A 206 7.63 -28.16 -25.23
CA ASP A 206 6.39 -28.78 -25.72
C ASP A 206 6.24 -30.26 -25.31
N ALA A 207 7.12 -30.79 -24.45
CA ALA A 207 7.03 -32.19 -24.03
C ALA A 207 5.81 -32.44 -23.14
N LYS A 208 5.23 -33.64 -23.27
CA LYS A 208 4.18 -34.09 -22.37
C LYS A 208 4.78 -34.53 -21.03
N PRO A 209 4.10 -34.35 -19.89
CA PRO A 209 4.58 -34.77 -18.57
C PRO A 209 5.02 -36.23 -18.51
N SER A 210 4.36 -37.12 -19.24
CA SER A 210 4.70 -38.54 -19.36
C SER A 210 6.09 -38.81 -19.97
N THR A 211 6.63 -37.86 -20.73
CA THR A 211 7.94 -37.97 -21.41
C THR A 211 9.09 -37.29 -20.66
N TYR A 212 8.79 -36.61 -19.54
CA TYR A 212 9.81 -35.84 -18.80
C TYR A 212 10.89 -36.74 -18.19
N LEU A 213 10.52 -37.93 -17.69
CA LEU A 213 11.50 -38.86 -17.11
C LEU A 213 12.52 -39.35 -18.14
N ALA A 214 12.09 -39.58 -19.38
CA ALA A 214 13.01 -39.96 -20.46
C ALA A 214 14.02 -38.84 -20.76
N SER A 215 13.58 -37.59 -20.64
CA SER A 215 14.40 -36.40 -20.86
C SER A 215 15.47 -36.19 -19.78
N LEU A 216 15.41 -36.88 -18.64
CA LEU A 216 16.45 -36.84 -17.61
C LEU A 216 17.65 -37.75 -17.91
N SER A 217 17.57 -38.66 -18.89
CA SER A 217 18.67 -39.59 -19.16
C SER A 217 19.91 -38.86 -19.69
N THR A 218 21.07 -39.07 -19.06
CA THR A 218 22.34 -38.49 -19.51
C THR A 218 23.43 -39.55 -19.69
N PRO A 219 24.32 -39.40 -20.68
CA PRO A 219 25.47 -40.28 -20.81
C PRO A 219 26.46 -40.05 -19.66
N ARG A 220 26.98 -41.14 -19.08
CA ARG A 220 27.96 -41.10 -18.00
C ARG A 220 29.35 -40.73 -18.54
N LEU A 221 30.10 -39.99 -17.73
CA LEU A 221 31.51 -39.66 -18.00
C LEU A 221 32.41 -40.64 -17.26
N THR A 222 33.29 -41.34 -17.99
CA THR A 222 34.21 -42.35 -17.42
C THR A 222 35.68 -41.95 -17.56
N MET A 223 35.93 -40.67 -17.75
CA MET A 223 37.25 -40.12 -18.03
C MET A 223 38.15 -40.09 -16.80
N ARG A 224 39.46 -40.23 -17.01
CA ARG A 224 40.46 -40.07 -15.94
C ARG A 224 41.00 -38.64 -15.91
N PRO A 225 41.42 -38.11 -14.75
CA PRO A 225 42.15 -36.84 -14.68
C PRO A 225 43.39 -36.89 -15.60
N GLY A 226 43.72 -35.78 -16.24
CA GLY A 226 44.74 -35.66 -17.29
C GLY A 226 44.23 -35.90 -18.71
N THR A 227 43.05 -36.51 -18.88
CA THR A 227 42.43 -36.62 -20.21
C THR A 227 41.84 -35.25 -20.60
N TYR A 228 42.05 -34.79 -21.84
CA TYR A 228 41.64 -33.45 -22.30
C TYR A 228 42.21 -32.27 -21.49
N GLY A 229 43.35 -32.43 -20.82
CA GLY A 229 43.91 -31.36 -19.97
C GLY A 229 43.11 -31.08 -18.69
N TRP A 230 42.15 -31.95 -18.33
CA TRP A 230 41.32 -31.81 -17.14
C TRP A 230 42.06 -32.20 -15.86
N SER A 231 42.13 -31.29 -14.88
CA SER A 231 42.91 -31.50 -13.65
C SER A 231 42.26 -32.47 -12.63
N GLY A 232 40.93 -32.62 -12.66
CA GLY A 232 40.21 -33.46 -11.70
C GLY A 232 40.33 -33.03 -10.23
N LYS A 233 40.72 -31.79 -9.96
CA LYS A 233 40.84 -31.25 -8.60
C LYS A 233 39.46 -31.13 -7.94
N ARG A 234 39.40 -31.20 -6.61
CA ARG A 234 38.16 -31.02 -5.86
C ARG A 234 37.89 -29.54 -5.64
N VAL A 235 36.65 -29.09 -5.84
CA VAL A 235 36.27 -27.70 -5.59
C VAL A 235 36.33 -27.41 -4.08
N GLN A 236 37.08 -26.39 -3.68
CA GLN A 236 37.22 -26.01 -2.27
C GLN A 236 35.87 -25.57 -1.66
N GLY A 237 35.66 -25.85 -0.37
CA GLY A 237 34.44 -25.46 0.34
C GLY A 237 33.19 -26.30 0.05
N THR A 238 33.23 -27.26 -0.86
CA THR A 238 32.05 -28.09 -1.26
C THR A 238 32.04 -29.51 -0.68
N GLN A 239 33.04 -29.86 0.14
CA GLN A 239 33.29 -31.22 0.63
C GLN A 239 32.11 -31.82 1.42
N HIS A 240 31.43 -31.00 2.22
CA HIS A 240 30.31 -31.43 3.06
C HIS A 240 29.01 -31.61 2.27
N VAL A 241 28.87 -30.90 1.15
CA VAL A 241 27.61 -30.81 0.41
C VAL A 241 27.28 -32.09 -0.35
N GLY A 242 28.29 -32.70 -0.98
CA GLY A 242 28.12 -33.96 -1.72
C GLY A 242 27.94 -35.19 -0.83
N ARG A 243 28.15 -35.08 0.50
CA ARG A 243 28.08 -36.22 1.44
C ARG A 243 26.70 -36.87 1.46
N ALA A 244 25.63 -36.07 1.41
CA ALA A 244 24.26 -36.56 1.41
C ALA A 244 23.92 -37.41 0.18
N MET A 245 24.55 -37.10 -0.96
CA MET A 245 24.41 -37.83 -2.22
C MET A 245 25.52 -38.88 -2.44
N GLN A 246 26.46 -39.03 -1.51
CA GLN A 246 27.67 -39.86 -1.66
C GLN A 246 28.46 -39.53 -2.93
N MET A 247 28.54 -38.23 -3.26
CA MET A 247 29.18 -37.73 -4.47
C MET A 247 30.28 -36.71 -4.13
N HIS A 248 31.25 -36.59 -5.02
CA HIS A 248 32.26 -35.53 -4.95
C HIS A 248 31.99 -34.42 -5.96
N VAL A 249 32.47 -33.22 -5.65
CA VAL A 249 32.41 -32.06 -6.54
C VAL A 249 33.82 -31.83 -7.06
N LEU A 250 34.00 -32.05 -8.36
CA LEU A 250 35.26 -31.86 -9.05
C LEU A 250 35.19 -30.60 -9.92
N ASP A 251 36.30 -29.91 -10.01
CA ASP A 251 36.49 -28.75 -10.87
C ASP A 251 36.64 -29.24 -12.32
N GLY A 252 35.85 -28.69 -13.23
CA GLY A 252 35.80 -29.02 -14.65
C GLY A 252 36.74 -28.19 -15.52
N GLN A 253 37.62 -27.36 -14.94
CA GLN A 253 38.59 -26.56 -15.70
C GLN A 253 39.42 -27.45 -16.65
N GLY A 254 39.47 -27.06 -17.92
CA GLY A 254 40.16 -27.79 -19.01
C GLY A 254 39.24 -28.65 -19.89
N LEU A 255 37.99 -28.95 -19.49
CA LEU A 255 37.08 -29.78 -20.29
C LEU A 255 36.49 -29.09 -21.54
N PHE A 256 36.64 -27.78 -21.65
CA PHE A 256 36.31 -27.01 -22.86
C PHE A 256 37.61 -26.48 -23.46
N PRO A 257 37.88 -26.71 -24.76
CA PRO A 257 39.01 -26.10 -25.44
C PRO A 257 38.88 -24.58 -25.28
N HIS A 258 39.85 -23.98 -24.61
CA HIS A 258 40.00 -22.54 -24.62
C HIS A 258 40.49 -22.17 -26.03
N GLU A 259 39.74 -21.34 -26.76
CA GLU A 259 40.39 -20.57 -27.82
C GLU A 259 41.44 -19.72 -27.12
N THR A 260 42.71 -20.09 -27.33
CA THR A 260 43.91 -19.42 -26.82
C THR A 260 43.80 -17.92 -27.06
N GLY A 261 43.52 -17.14 -26.02
CA GLY A 261 43.41 -15.69 -26.19
C GLY A 261 43.31 -14.84 -24.93
N ASP A 262 43.08 -15.40 -23.74
CA ASP A 262 42.87 -14.55 -22.55
C ASP A 262 43.56 -15.12 -21.31
N GLU A 263 44.87 -15.32 -21.41
CA GLU A 263 45.76 -15.37 -20.25
C GLU A 263 46.37 -13.99 -20.01
N SER A 264 45.63 -13.12 -19.34
CA SER A 264 46.16 -12.14 -18.39
C SER A 264 44.97 -11.50 -17.68
N LEU A 265 45.12 -11.14 -16.39
CA LEU A 265 44.15 -10.45 -15.51
C LEU A 265 43.55 -11.25 -14.34
N ASP A 266 44.14 -12.40 -13.97
CA ASP A 266 43.99 -12.93 -12.59
C ASP A 266 45.16 -12.49 -11.67
N SER A 267 45.95 -11.48 -12.06
CA SER A 267 46.97 -10.84 -11.22
C SER A 267 46.63 -9.36 -11.03
N ASP A 268 45.78 -9.09 -10.04
CA ASP A 268 45.71 -7.81 -9.31
C ASP A 268 44.74 -8.00 -8.13
N SER A 269 45.11 -8.89 -7.20
CA SER A 269 44.55 -8.93 -5.85
C SER A 269 45.61 -8.52 -4.85
N ASP A 270 45.97 -7.25 -4.90
CA ASP A 270 46.88 -6.60 -3.95
C ASP A 270 46.12 -6.29 -2.66
N TRP A 271 45.80 -7.32 -1.86
CA TRP A 271 45.36 -7.20 -0.45
C TRP A 271 45.61 -8.52 0.29
N ASP A 272 46.87 -8.84 0.56
CA ASP A 272 47.24 -9.68 1.71
C ASP A 272 48.56 -9.21 2.30
N MET A 273 48.49 -8.59 3.49
CA MET A 273 49.65 -8.29 4.32
C MET A 273 50.01 -9.57 5.07
N SER A 274 50.94 -10.35 4.52
CA SER A 274 51.62 -11.39 5.27
C SER A 274 52.97 -10.88 5.79
N THR A 275 53.17 -11.08 7.09
CA THR A 275 54.46 -11.03 7.74
C THR A 275 55.21 -12.34 7.42
N ASP A 276 56.45 -12.17 6.98
CA ASP A 276 57.61 -13.07 6.86
C ASP A 276 57.54 -14.45 7.54
N ASP A 277 57.87 -15.52 6.81
CA ASP A 277 59.15 -16.25 7.00
C ASP A 277 59.35 -17.42 6.01
N SER A 278 60.44 -17.31 5.24
CA SER A 278 61.46 -18.32 4.91
C SER A 278 61.15 -19.68 4.24
N ASP A 279 61.53 -19.73 2.95
CA ASP A 279 62.48 -20.67 2.30
C ASP A 279 62.19 -22.19 2.21
N SER A 280 61.99 -22.69 0.98
CA SER A 280 62.79 -23.83 0.46
C SER A 280 62.56 -24.02 -1.05
N SER A 281 63.66 -23.99 -1.79
CA SER A 281 63.79 -24.28 -3.21
C SER A 281 63.77 -25.80 -3.51
N VAL A 282 62.99 -26.25 -4.49
CA VAL A 282 63.27 -27.49 -5.25
C VAL A 282 62.92 -27.30 -6.72
N ALA A 283 63.92 -27.60 -7.55
CA ALA A 283 63.94 -27.41 -9.00
C ALA A 283 63.00 -28.37 -9.76
N LEU A 284 62.34 -27.84 -10.78
CA LEU A 284 61.61 -28.61 -11.79
C LEU A 284 62.59 -29.06 -12.88
N SER A 285 62.70 -30.37 -13.06
CA SER A 285 63.27 -30.97 -14.26
C SER A 285 62.19 -31.12 -15.32
N SER A 286 62.57 -30.73 -16.53
CA SER A 286 61.86 -30.84 -17.79
C SER A 286 61.86 -32.30 -18.27
N ASP A 287 60.68 -32.86 -18.46
CA ASP A 287 60.46 -33.98 -19.40
C ASP A 287 59.15 -33.70 -20.14
N GLU A 288 59.28 -33.02 -21.27
CA GLU A 288 58.24 -32.94 -22.30
C GLU A 288 58.36 -34.16 -23.22
N GLU A 289 57.71 -35.27 -22.89
CA GLU A 289 57.34 -36.27 -23.90
C GLU A 289 55.99 -36.90 -23.58
N ASP A 290 55.19 -37.03 -24.64
CA ASP A 290 53.97 -37.84 -24.77
C ASP A 290 52.61 -37.14 -24.53
N SER A 291 52.12 -36.42 -25.55
CA SER A 291 50.74 -35.93 -25.62
C SER A 291 50.15 -36.04 -27.04
N SER A 292 50.17 -37.24 -27.62
CA SER A 292 49.30 -37.58 -28.76
C SER A 292 48.48 -38.86 -28.51
N ARG A 293 47.89 -38.98 -27.31
CA ARG A 293 46.76 -39.89 -27.11
C ARG A 293 45.50 -39.19 -27.63
N THR A 294 45.07 -39.55 -28.84
CA THR A 294 43.76 -39.21 -29.40
C THR A 294 42.67 -39.66 -28.43
N ALA A 295 42.20 -38.74 -27.58
CA ALA A 295 41.15 -39.01 -26.63
C ALA A 295 39.81 -39.17 -27.38
N ALA A 296 39.04 -40.20 -27.04
CA ALA A 296 37.74 -40.48 -27.64
C ALA A 296 36.74 -39.36 -27.33
N PRO A 297 36.02 -38.81 -28.32
CA PRO A 297 35.25 -37.56 -28.21
C PRO A 297 34.32 -37.58 -26.99
N LEU A 298 34.35 -36.48 -26.22
CA LEU A 298 33.49 -36.30 -25.05
C LEU A 298 32.02 -36.44 -25.45
N PRO A 299 31.20 -37.20 -24.69
CA PRO A 299 29.76 -37.20 -24.93
C PRO A 299 29.20 -35.80 -24.68
N PRO A 300 28.08 -35.44 -25.32
CA PRO A 300 27.49 -34.11 -25.17
C PRO A 300 27.18 -33.83 -23.70
N LEU A 301 27.72 -32.72 -23.20
CA LEU A 301 27.56 -32.27 -21.84
C LEU A 301 26.30 -31.42 -21.72
N ARG A 302 25.40 -31.81 -20.84
CA ARG A 302 24.24 -31.02 -20.45
C ARG A 302 24.61 -30.13 -19.28
N LEU A 303 24.32 -28.84 -19.39
CA LEU A 303 24.79 -27.83 -18.45
C LEU A 303 23.62 -27.07 -17.84
N TRP A 304 23.67 -26.84 -16.54
CA TRP A 304 22.80 -25.90 -15.83
C TRP A 304 23.62 -24.82 -15.16
N THR A 305 23.14 -23.58 -15.24
CA THR A 305 23.79 -22.43 -14.59
C THR A 305 22.98 -21.98 -13.39
N PHE A 306 23.63 -21.78 -12.26
CA PHE A 306 23.04 -21.27 -11.03
C PHE A 306 23.58 -19.89 -10.74
N ILE A 307 22.70 -18.92 -10.50
CA ILE A 307 23.03 -17.53 -10.15
C ILE A 307 22.33 -17.18 -8.85
N MET A 308 23.10 -16.76 -7.84
CA MET A 308 22.58 -16.34 -6.55
C MET A 308 23.11 -14.95 -6.21
N MET A 309 22.20 -14.04 -5.88
CA MET A 309 22.53 -12.67 -5.49
C MET A 309 21.71 -12.25 -4.27
N GLY A 310 22.37 -11.67 -3.27
CA GLY A 310 21.68 -11.16 -2.09
C GLY A 310 22.63 -10.65 -1.02
N GLY A 311 22.26 -9.54 -0.37
CA GLY A 311 23.03 -8.99 0.76
C GLY A 311 24.46 -8.58 0.43
N GLY A 312 24.74 -8.24 -0.83
CA GLY A 312 26.09 -7.90 -1.30
C GLY A 312 26.92 -9.09 -1.77
N HIS A 313 26.38 -10.32 -1.67
CA HIS A 313 27.01 -11.52 -2.20
C HIS A 313 26.51 -11.82 -3.59
N PHE A 314 27.45 -12.22 -4.44
CA PHE A 314 27.18 -12.76 -5.76
C PHE A 314 27.90 -14.11 -5.91
N ALA A 315 27.18 -15.10 -6.40
CA ALA A 315 27.72 -16.42 -6.71
C ALA A 315 27.11 -16.93 -8.02
N ILE A 316 27.96 -17.41 -8.91
CA ILE A 316 27.55 -18.07 -10.16
C ILE A 316 28.34 -19.36 -10.33
N ALA A 317 27.67 -20.42 -10.79
CA ALA A 317 28.34 -21.66 -11.18
C ALA A 317 27.58 -22.37 -12.31
N THR A 318 28.34 -22.91 -13.27
CA THR A 318 27.81 -23.78 -14.32
C THR A 318 28.21 -25.23 -13.99
N VAL A 319 27.22 -26.10 -13.88
CA VAL A 319 27.37 -27.50 -13.43
C VAL A 319 26.98 -28.43 -14.56
N ALA A 320 27.78 -29.46 -14.80
CA ALA A 320 27.44 -30.53 -15.74
C ALA A 320 26.52 -31.55 -15.07
N LEU A 321 25.43 -31.90 -15.75
CA LEU A 321 24.44 -32.87 -15.27
C LEU A 321 24.89 -34.31 -15.48
N ASN A 322 25.84 -34.52 -16.39
CA ASN A 322 26.40 -35.83 -16.66
C ASN A 322 27.16 -36.35 -15.44
N LEU A 323 26.75 -37.52 -14.96
CA LEU A 323 27.42 -38.16 -13.82
C LEU A 323 28.83 -38.63 -14.23
N HIS A 324 29.84 -38.21 -13.47
CA HIS A 324 31.18 -38.73 -13.60
C HIS A 324 31.40 -39.94 -12.68
N VAL A 325 31.83 -41.06 -13.27
CA VAL A 325 32.14 -42.30 -12.55
C VAL A 325 33.55 -42.74 -12.92
N MET A 326 34.45 -42.74 -11.92
CA MET A 326 35.81 -43.21 -12.14
C MET A 326 35.83 -44.70 -12.52
N PRO A 327 36.49 -45.09 -13.62
CA PRO A 327 36.59 -46.49 -14.02
C PRO A 327 37.41 -47.25 -12.97
N GLN A 328 36.77 -48.21 -12.30
CA GLN A 328 37.40 -49.01 -11.26
C GLN A 328 38.32 -50.07 -11.87
N SER A 329 39.50 -50.27 -11.27
CA SER A 329 40.36 -51.40 -11.60
C SER A 329 39.70 -52.73 -11.21
N GLU A 330 40.01 -53.81 -11.93
CA GLU A 330 39.44 -55.13 -11.64
C GLU A 330 39.72 -55.58 -10.20
N ARG A 331 40.91 -55.23 -9.68
CA ARG A 331 41.28 -55.48 -8.28
C ARG A 331 40.40 -54.74 -7.27
N ALA A 332 39.98 -53.51 -7.58
CA ALA A 332 39.08 -52.75 -6.73
C ALA A 332 37.65 -53.32 -6.78
N LYS A 333 37.20 -53.75 -7.97
CA LYS A 333 35.92 -54.46 -8.14
C LYS A 333 35.89 -55.78 -7.36
N ALA A 334 36.96 -56.58 -7.45
CA ALA A 334 37.09 -57.84 -6.71
C ALA A 334 37.12 -57.65 -5.19
N ARG A 335 37.59 -56.50 -4.70
CA ARG A 335 37.56 -56.10 -3.28
C ARG A 335 36.22 -55.49 -2.83
N GLY A 336 35.22 -55.41 -3.71
CA GLY A 336 33.92 -54.84 -3.39
C GLY A 336 33.93 -53.31 -3.17
N ALA A 337 34.92 -52.59 -3.68
CA ALA A 337 34.97 -51.14 -3.54
C ALA A 337 33.81 -50.48 -4.29
N LYS A 338 33.12 -49.51 -3.66
CA LYS A 338 32.02 -48.77 -4.29
C LYS A 338 32.54 -47.81 -5.38
N PRO A 339 31.82 -47.62 -6.50
CA PRO A 339 32.23 -46.68 -7.54
C PRO A 339 32.19 -45.24 -7.02
N GLN A 340 33.26 -44.50 -7.27
CA GLN A 340 33.35 -43.10 -6.87
C GLN A 340 32.55 -42.24 -7.87
N ARG A 341 31.45 -41.67 -7.38
CA ARG A 341 30.53 -40.83 -8.15
C ARG A 341 30.89 -39.35 -7.93
N SER A 342 30.95 -38.58 -9.00
CA SER A 342 31.30 -37.16 -8.94
C SER A 342 30.48 -36.31 -9.90
N VAL A 343 30.31 -35.03 -9.59
CA VAL A 343 29.74 -34.00 -10.48
C VAL A 343 30.82 -32.98 -10.80
N LEU A 344 30.77 -32.44 -12.02
CA LEU A 344 31.74 -31.50 -12.55
C LEU A 344 31.17 -30.08 -12.52
N VAL A 345 31.89 -29.16 -11.89
CA VAL A 345 31.60 -27.72 -11.94
C VAL A 345 32.49 -27.11 -13.01
N VAL A 346 31.91 -26.74 -14.15
CA VAL A 346 32.64 -26.26 -15.33
C VAL A 346 33.31 -24.91 -15.08
N ALA A 347 32.59 -24.02 -14.41
CA ALA A 347 33.09 -22.70 -14.04
C ALA A 347 32.31 -22.23 -12.81
N HIS A 348 32.99 -21.54 -11.91
CA HIS A 348 32.33 -20.85 -10.80
C HIS A 348 33.06 -19.55 -10.45
N LYS A 349 32.32 -18.54 -9.98
CA LYS A 349 32.89 -17.32 -9.41
C LYS A 349 32.00 -16.84 -8.26
N THR A 350 32.63 -16.38 -7.19
CA THR A 350 31.94 -15.81 -6.03
C THR A 350 32.68 -14.58 -5.53
N PHE A 351 31.97 -13.50 -5.25
CA PHE A 351 32.54 -12.30 -4.63
C PHE A 351 31.52 -11.58 -3.74
N HIS A 352 32.00 -10.65 -2.92
CA HIS A 352 31.18 -9.90 -1.98
C HIS A 352 31.59 -8.43 -1.91
N ARG A 353 30.59 -7.54 -1.88
CA ARG A 353 30.75 -6.12 -1.61
C ARG A 353 29.86 -5.70 -0.43
N TYR A 354 30.33 -4.76 0.37
CA TYR A 354 29.57 -4.26 1.52
C TYR A 354 28.39 -3.38 1.08
N THR A 355 27.17 -3.93 1.08
CA THR A 355 25.95 -3.23 0.62
C THR A 355 24.87 -3.08 1.68
N THR A 356 24.92 -3.84 2.78
CA THR A 356 23.86 -3.86 3.80
C THR A 356 24.38 -3.46 5.19
N ARG A 357 23.48 -3.01 6.07
CA ARG A 357 23.83 -2.66 7.46
C ARG A 357 23.85 -3.92 8.34
N ARG A 358 24.93 -4.09 9.11
CA ARG A 358 25.02 -5.17 10.13
C ARG A 358 23.85 -5.03 11.11
N LYS A 359 23.12 -6.13 11.35
CA LYS A 359 21.96 -6.29 12.27
C LYS A 359 20.59 -5.75 11.83
N GLN A 360 20.47 -4.88 10.82
CA GLN A 360 19.15 -4.39 10.37
C GLN A 360 18.62 -5.11 9.12
N GLY A 361 19.49 -5.71 8.30
CA GLY A 361 19.07 -6.40 7.07
C GLY A 361 18.48 -5.45 6.01
N GLY A 362 18.50 -5.85 4.74
CA GLY A 362 17.92 -5.07 3.64
C GLY A 362 18.92 -4.26 2.82
N ALA A 363 18.65 -4.16 1.51
CA ALA A 363 19.42 -3.36 0.56
C ALA A 363 19.21 -1.86 0.79
N GLN A 364 20.26 -1.06 0.58
CA GLN A 364 20.19 0.40 0.77
C GLN A 364 19.27 1.04 -0.26
N SER A 365 19.30 0.57 -1.51
CA SER A 365 18.36 0.96 -2.57
C SER A 365 16.89 0.73 -2.19
N ALA A 366 16.57 -0.37 -1.50
CA ALA A 366 15.22 -0.64 -1.03
C ALA A 366 14.77 0.36 0.06
N GLN A 367 15.67 0.71 0.98
CA GLN A 367 15.41 1.74 1.99
C GLN A 367 15.24 3.12 1.36
N ASP A 368 16.09 3.45 0.41
CA ASP A 368 16.05 4.72 -0.33
C ASP A 368 14.73 4.88 -1.10
N ALA A 369 14.22 3.79 -1.71
CA ALA A 369 12.92 3.76 -2.38
C ALA A 369 11.71 4.02 -1.46
N THR A 370 11.86 3.94 -0.13
CA THR A 370 10.80 4.32 0.83
C THR A 370 10.67 5.83 1.02
N GLY A 371 11.49 6.63 0.32
CA GLY A 371 11.50 8.09 0.40
C GLY A 371 12.32 8.64 1.56
N ARG A 372 12.85 7.78 2.44
CA ARG A 372 13.71 8.16 3.57
C ARG A 372 15.18 8.01 3.20
N HIS A 373 15.67 8.93 2.36
CA HIS A 373 17.08 8.97 1.96
C HIS A 373 18.00 9.48 3.08
N ALA A 374 18.69 8.55 3.75
CA ALA A 374 19.75 8.92 4.69
C ALA A 374 20.97 9.50 3.94
N LYS A 375 21.50 10.63 4.41
CA LYS A 375 22.71 11.29 3.88
C LYS A 375 23.93 11.09 4.80
N SER A 376 24.14 9.88 5.30
CA SER A 376 25.29 9.56 6.16
C SER A 376 26.42 8.90 5.37
N ALA A 377 27.66 9.02 5.86
CA ALA A 377 28.83 8.37 5.24
C ALA A 377 28.64 6.86 5.04
N GLY A 378 28.04 6.18 6.04
CA GLY A 378 27.73 4.75 5.95
C GLY A 378 26.63 4.40 4.94
N ALA A 379 25.70 5.32 4.65
CA ALA A 379 24.71 5.12 3.58
C ALA A 379 25.36 5.29 2.20
N ASN A 380 26.24 6.28 2.03
CA ASN A 380 26.97 6.49 0.77
C ASN A 380 27.92 5.32 0.45
N LEU A 381 28.63 4.77 1.45
CA LEU A 381 29.50 3.60 1.25
C LEU A 381 28.72 2.39 0.72
N ARG A 382 27.49 2.16 1.21
CA ARG A 382 26.62 1.08 0.74
C ARG A 382 26.10 1.33 -0.67
N ARG A 383 25.71 2.56 -1.01
CA ARG A 383 25.33 2.93 -2.39
C ARG A 383 26.48 2.70 -3.36
N TYR A 384 27.68 3.13 -2.98
CA TYR A 384 28.88 2.89 -3.76
C TYR A 384 29.16 1.39 -3.90
N GLY A 385 29.03 0.62 -2.82
CA GLY A 385 29.14 -0.84 -2.83
C GLY A 385 28.12 -1.52 -3.74
N GLU A 386 26.85 -1.07 -3.76
CA GLU A 386 25.82 -1.58 -4.66
C GLU A 386 26.13 -1.25 -6.13
N ALA A 387 26.62 -0.04 -6.41
CA ALA A 387 27.03 0.38 -7.75
C ALA A 387 28.25 -0.42 -8.25
N GLN A 388 29.26 -0.62 -7.40
CA GLN A 388 30.42 -1.46 -7.73
C GLN A 388 30.05 -2.92 -7.93
N LEU A 389 29.20 -3.47 -7.07
CA LEU A 389 28.71 -4.84 -7.22
C LEU A 389 28.02 -5.03 -8.58
N THR A 390 27.20 -4.05 -8.98
CA THR A 390 26.53 -4.07 -10.29
C THR A 390 27.54 -4.07 -11.43
N LYS A 391 28.55 -3.20 -11.37
CA LYS A 391 29.64 -3.16 -12.37
C LYS A 391 30.41 -4.48 -12.43
N ASP A 392 30.80 -5.03 -11.29
CA ASP A 392 31.53 -6.30 -11.21
C ASP A 392 30.71 -7.45 -11.83
N ILE A 393 29.39 -7.47 -11.63
CA ILE A 393 28.48 -8.46 -12.24
C ILE A 393 28.39 -8.26 -13.76
N HIS A 394 28.24 -7.02 -14.23
CA HIS A 394 28.20 -6.71 -15.67
C HIS A 394 29.50 -7.09 -16.36
N THR A 395 30.65 -6.79 -15.77
CA THR A 395 31.96 -7.22 -16.27
C THR A 395 32.01 -8.74 -16.36
N LEU A 396 31.71 -9.47 -15.26
CA LEU A 396 31.78 -10.93 -15.27
C LEU A 396 30.86 -11.57 -16.33
N LEU A 397 29.60 -11.14 -16.41
CA LEU A 397 28.63 -11.65 -17.38
C LEU A 397 28.90 -11.15 -18.81
N GLY A 398 29.71 -10.09 -18.95
CA GLY A 398 30.18 -9.56 -20.22
C GLY A 398 31.28 -10.42 -20.86
N HIS A 399 32.04 -11.17 -20.06
CA HIS A 399 33.11 -12.04 -20.58
C HIS A 399 32.52 -13.12 -21.51
N ARG A 400 33.15 -13.32 -22.68
CA ARG A 400 32.72 -14.32 -23.67
C ARG A 400 32.51 -15.70 -23.06
N ARG A 401 33.45 -16.16 -22.24
CA ARG A 401 33.36 -17.44 -21.53
C ARG A 401 32.03 -17.63 -20.78
N TRP A 402 31.57 -16.62 -20.03
CA TRP A 402 30.32 -16.74 -19.29
C TRP A 402 29.10 -16.65 -20.19
N ARG A 403 29.14 -15.82 -21.25
CA ARG A 403 28.09 -15.75 -22.28
C ARG A 403 27.90 -17.12 -22.95
N ASP A 404 28.99 -17.74 -23.39
CA ASP A 404 28.97 -19.05 -24.08
C ASP A 404 28.46 -20.17 -23.15
N LEU A 405 28.89 -20.17 -21.88
CA LEU A 405 28.42 -21.14 -20.89
C LEU A 405 26.93 -20.98 -20.56
N ILE A 406 26.45 -19.74 -20.45
CA ILE A 406 25.03 -19.44 -20.24
C ILE A 406 24.22 -19.86 -21.45
N GLU A 407 24.67 -19.54 -22.67
CA GLU A 407 23.99 -19.90 -23.91
C GLU A 407 23.85 -21.43 -24.06
N ARG A 408 24.94 -22.16 -23.79
CA ARG A 408 24.97 -23.63 -23.82
C ARG A 408 24.23 -24.28 -22.67
N SER A 409 23.93 -23.54 -21.60
CA SER A 409 23.15 -24.07 -20.49
C SER A 409 21.69 -24.24 -20.88
N GLU A 410 21.14 -25.42 -20.60
CA GLU A 410 19.74 -25.73 -20.91
C GLU A 410 18.78 -24.94 -20.04
N HIS A 411 19.20 -24.67 -18.79
CA HIS A 411 18.41 -23.94 -17.83
C HIS A 411 19.27 -23.07 -16.92
N VAL A 412 18.74 -21.90 -16.55
CA VAL A 412 19.35 -20.98 -15.59
C VAL A 412 18.48 -20.85 -14.34
N TRP A 413 19.03 -21.29 -13.21
CA TRP A 413 18.42 -21.20 -11.90
C TRP A 413 18.85 -19.92 -11.20
N ILE A 414 17.90 -19.06 -10.85
CA ILE A 414 18.20 -17.75 -10.26
C ILE A 414 17.61 -17.64 -8.85
N ARG A 415 18.41 -17.13 -7.92
CA ARG A 415 17.96 -16.68 -6.60
C ARG A 415 18.29 -15.21 -6.42
N THR A 416 17.26 -14.38 -6.50
CA THR A 416 17.35 -12.92 -6.31
C THR A 416 15.97 -12.37 -5.98
N SER A 417 15.89 -11.13 -5.48
CA SER A 417 14.61 -10.41 -5.46
C SER A 417 14.37 -9.81 -6.85
N MET A 418 13.12 -9.84 -7.33
CA MET A 418 12.78 -9.32 -8.67
C MET A 418 13.19 -7.85 -8.84
N ARG A 419 13.05 -7.05 -7.78
CA ARG A 419 13.46 -5.64 -7.75
C ARG A 419 14.97 -5.45 -7.85
N SER A 420 15.77 -6.30 -7.21
CA SER A 420 17.24 -6.17 -7.21
C SER A 420 17.91 -6.70 -8.47
N ALA A 421 17.19 -7.50 -9.27
CA ALA A 421 17.75 -8.08 -10.49
C ALA A 421 17.49 -7.24 -11.74
N HIS A 422 16.45 -6.41 -11.75
CA HIS A 422 16.22 -5.44 -12.82
C HIS A 422 17.38 -4.44 -12.89
N GLY A 423 18.01 -4.30 -14.07
CA GLY A 423 19.17 -3.45 -14.29
C GLY A 423 20.52 -4.08 -13.88
N VAL A 424 20.51 -5.23 -13.21
CA VAL A 424 21.74 -5.95 -12.79
C VAL A 424 21.91 -7.25 -13.57
N LEU A 425 20.89 -8.12 -13.57
CA LEU A 425 20.93 -9.42 -14.26
C LEU A 425 20.29 -9.35 -15.64
N TRP A 426 19.21 -8.60 -15.80
CA TRP A 426 18.48 -8.42 -17.05
C TRP A 426 18.16 -6.95 -17.28
N HIS A 427 17.86 -6.58 -18.52
CA HIS A 427 17.63 -5.19 -18.93
C HIS A 427 18.76 -4.26 -18.46
N TRP A 428 20.00 -4.52 -18.91
CA TRP A 428 21.14 -3.70 -18.53
C TRP A 428 20.95 -2.25 -19.01
N PRO A 429 21.43 -1.26 -18.23
CA PRO A 429 21.33 0.14 -18.63
C PRO A 429 22.22 0.41 -19.85
N GLY A 430 21.62 0.93 -20.94
CA GLY A 430 22.32 1.22 -22.20
C GLY A 430 21.79 0.40 -23.37
N HIS A 431 22.60 0.26 -24.42
CA HIS A 431 22.29 -0.58 -25.60
C HIS A 431 22.81 -2.03 -25.47
N ASP A 432 23.50 -2.36 -24.37
CA ASP A 432 24.07 -3.69 -24.16
C ASP A 432 22.99 -4.68 -23.69
N THR A 433 22.93 -5.83 -24.36
CA THR A 433 21.99 -6.91 -24.01
C THR A 433 22.60 -7.86 -22.98
N SER A 434 21.77 -8.25 -22.00
CA SER A 434 22.19 -9.25 -21.02
C SER A 434 22.19 -10.64 -21.65
N PRO A 435 23.18 -11.51 -21.34
CA PRO A 435 23.14 -12.91 -21.76
C PRO A 435 21.94 -13.69 -21.20
N LEU A 436 21.24 -13.15 -20.20
CA LEU A 436 20.07 -13.77 -19.59
C LEU A 436 18.75 -13.40 -20.29
N ASP A 437 18.71 -12.31 -21.05
CA ASP A 437 17.47 -11.84 -21.70
C ASP A 437 16.98 -12.87 -22.74
N ALA A 438 17.90 -13.50 -23.48
CA ALA A 438 17.57 -14.56 -24.43
C ALA A 438 17.00 -15.81 -23.73
N LYS A 439 17.57 -16.21 -22.59
CA LYS A 439 17.08 -17.34 -21.80
C LYS A 439 15.73 -17.06 -21.15
N GLN A 440 15.50 -15.81 -20.75
CA GLN A 440 14.21 -15.36 -20.24
C GLN A 440 13.13 -15.45 -21.32
N ALA A 441 13.41 -15.00 -22.56
CA ALA A 441 12.49 -15.10 -23.68
C ALA A 441 12.17 -16.56 -24.06
N GLN A 442 13.14 -17.47 -23.91
CA GLN A 442 12.96 -18.91 -24.14
C GLN A 442 12.20 -19.63 -23.01
N GLY A 443 11.89 -18.98 -21.88
CA GLY A 443 11.31 -19.63 -20.70
C GLY A 443 12.29 -20.55 -19.97
N ALA A 444 13.59 -20.47 -20.24
CA ALA A 444 14.65 -21.29 -19.67
C ALA A 444 15.24 -20.71 -18.36
N LEU A 445 14.48 -19.87 -17.68
CA LEU A 445 14.89 -19.15 -16.46
C LEU A 445 13.85 -19.38 -15.36
N SER A 446 14.26 -20.03 -14.28
CA SER A 446 13.39 -20.31 -13.13
C SER A 446 14.02 -19.87 -11.81
N HIS A 447 13.17 -19.58 -10.83
CA HIS A 447 13.62 -19.35 -9.47
C HIS A 447 13.95 -20.68 -8.78
N ILE A 448 14.94 -20.70 -7.89
CA ILE A 448 15.25 -21.88 -7.08
C ILE A 448 14.07 -22.19 -6.12
N PRO A 449 13.38 -23.36 -6.22
CA PRO A 449 12.14 -23.65 -5.47
C PRO A 449 12.37 -24.15 -4.04
N ILE A 450 13.53 -23.86 -3.46
CA ILE A 450 13.91 -24.29 -2.11
C ILE A 450 14.45 -23.11 -1.32
N ALA A 451 14.39 -23.22 0.00
CA ALA A 451 14.99 -22.22 0.87
C ALA A 451 16.51 -22.17 0.65
N THR A 452 17.01 -20.97 0.39
CA THR A 452 18.42 -20.71 0.10
C THR A 452 19.07 -19.91 1.21
N GLN A 453 20.33 -20.20 1.52
CA GLN A 453 21.18 -19.46 2.45
C GLN A 453 22.02 -18.40 1.71
N ARG A 454 23.09 -17.93 2.36
CA ARG A 454 24.00 -16.90 1.84
C ARG A 454 24.64 -17.38 0.52
N PRO A 455 24.64 -16.54 -0.54
CA PRO A 455 25.23 -16.91 -1.83
C PRO A 455 26.71 -17.28 -1.70
N THR A 456 27.01 -18.56 -1.92
CA THR A 456 28.36 -19.15 -1.93
C THR A 456 28.37 -20.35 -2.88
N ILE A 457 29.55 -20.83 -3.29
CA ILE A 457 29.63 -22.06 -4.12
C ILE A 457 29.08 -23.28 -3.38
N GLY A 458 29.32 -23.38 -2.06
CA GLY A 458 28.76 -24.44 -1.23
C GLY A 458 27.23 -24.42 -1.20
N GLU A 459 26.64 -23.23 -1.12
CA GLU A 459 25.18 -23.05 -1.16
C GLU A 459 24.58 -23.38 -2.53
N ILE A 460 25.24 -22.97 -3.63
CA ILE A 460 24.83 -23.37 -4.97
C ILE A 460 24.83 -24.89 -5.10
N MET A 461 25.92 -25.55 -4.72
CA MET A 461 26.01 -27.00 -4.79
C MET A 461 24.99 -27.68 -3.87
N ARG A 462 24.67 -27.09 -2.70
CA ARG A 462 23.65 -27.62 -1.79
C ARG A 462 22.29 -27.58 -2.44
N CYS A 463 21.97 -26.46 -3.08
CA CYS A 463 20.73 -26.30 -3.84
C CYS A 463 20.67 -27.28 -5.01
N PHE A 464 21.75 -27.39 -5.79
CA PHE A 464 21.86 -28.35 -6.88
C PHE A 464 21.59 -29.78 -6.40
N PHE A 465 22.30 -30.25 -5.37
CA PHE A 465 22.13 -31.62 -4.86
C PHE A 465 20.74 -31.89 -4.28
N GLU A 466 20.09 -30.90 -3.67
CA GLU A 466 18.71 -31.07 -3.19
C GLU A 466 17.71 -31.16 -4.35
N LEU A 467 17.87 -30.35 -5.40
CA LEU A 467 16.98 -30.36 -6.57
C LEU A 467 17.08 -31.66 -7.37
N VAL A 468 18.29 -32.16 -7.58
CA VAL A 468 18.56 -33.37 -8.38
C VAL A 468 18.42 -34.68 -7.58
N ARG A 469 18.11 -34.60 -6.29
CA ARG A 469 17.90 -35.78 -5.45
C ARG A 469 16.48 -36.30 -5.64
N VAL A 470 16.37 -37.58 -6.02
CA VAL A 470 15.09 -38.27 -6.02
C VAL A 470 14.70 -38.57 -4.57
N LYS A 471 13.54 -38.09 -4.14
CA LYS A 471 12.98 -38.36 -2.81
C LYS A 471 12.33 -39.72 -2.83
N VAL A 472 12.61 -40.54 -1.83
CA VAL A 472 11.99 -41.87 -1.70
C VAL A 472 11.08 -41.82 -0.49
N ALA A 473 9.80 -42.08 -0.70
CA ALA A 473 8.81 -42.20 0.35
C ALA A 473 8.24 -43.62 0.35
N HIS A 474 7.84 -44.10 1.53
CA HIS A 474 7.23 -45.40 1.70
C HIS A 474 5.85 -45.23 2.35
N LEU A 475 4.84 -44.98 1.53
CA LEU A 475 3.47 -44.80 2.00
C LEU A 475 2.58 -45.95 1.57
N THR A 476 1.68 -46.33 2.47
CA THR A 476 0.59 -47.27 2.17
C THR A 476 -0.42 -46.61 1.22
N PRO A 477 -1.21 -47.39 0.46
CA PRO A 477 -2.23 -46.83 -0.42
C PRO A 477 -3.30 -46.00 0.32
N GLU A 478 -3.56 -46.31 1.59
CA GLU A 478 -4.49 -45.55 2.44
C GLU A 478 -3.90 -44.20 2.85
N ASP A 479 -2.64 -44.18 3.30
CA ASP A 479 -1.93 -42.93 3.65
C ASP A 479 -1.78 -42.01 2.43
N LEU A 480 -1.54 -42.61 1.26
CA LEU A 480 -1.49 -41.94 -0.03
C LEU A 480 -2.82 -41.26 -0.36
N ALA A 481 -3.94 -41.97 -0.26
CA ALA A 481 -5.27 -41.41 -0.51
C ALA A 481 -5.60 -40.29 0.47
N ALA A 482 -5.24 -40.45 1.75
CA ALA A 482 -5.43 -39.40 2.76
C ALA A 482 -4.61 -38.13 2.45
N GLN A 483 -3.38 -38.28 1.95
CA GLN A 483 -2.57 -37.13 1.52
C GLN A 483 -3.16 -36.42 0.30
N ASP A 484 -3.70 -37.17 -0.65
CA ASP A 484 -4.36 -36.60 -1.82
C ASP A 484 -5.63 -35.83 -1.45
N ASP A 485 -6.45 -36.40 -0.57
CA ASP A 485 -7.65 -35.76 -0.06
C ASP A 485 -7.30 -34.48 0.70
N ALA A 486 -6.26 -34.52 1.55
CA ALA A 486 -5.77 -33.34 2.25
C ALA A 486 -5.27 -32.26 1.26
N HIS A 487 -4.56 -32.66 0.21
CA HIS A 487 -4.06 -31.76 -0.84
C HIS A 487 -5.21 -31.14 -1.65
N ARG A 488 -6.17 -31.95 -2.10
CA ARG A 488 -7.38 -31.47 -2.81
C ARG A 488 -8.20 -30.51 -1.96
N HIS A 489 -8.41 -30.83 -0.68
CA HIS A 489 -9.08 -29.94 0.26
C HIS A 489 -8.30 -28.63 0.50
N ALA A 490 -6.97 -28.69 0.56
CA ALA A 490 -6.13 -27.49 0.71
C ALA A 490 -6.21 -26.60 -0.53
N MET A 491 -6.11 -27.17 -1.74
CA MET A 491 -6.28 -26.43 -3.00
C MET A 491 -7.68 -25.82 -3.11
N ALA A 492 -8.73 -26.58 -2.79
CA ALA A 492 -10.11 -26.07 -2.81
C ALA A 492 -10.33 -24.93 -1.80
N ARG A 493 -9.74 -25.01 -0.60
CA ARG A 493 -9.77 -23.91 0.37
C ARG A 493 -9.03 -22.68 -0.15
N ALA A 494 -7.86 -22.86 -0.75
CA ALA A 494 -7.07 -21.76 -1.26
C ALA A 494 -7.73 -21.06 -2.46
N LEU A 495 -8.35 -21.82 -3.38
CA LEU A 495 -9.16 -21.27 -4.46
C LEU A 495 -10.36 -20.47 -3.92
N ARG A 496 -11.09 -20.99 -2.92
CA ARG A 496 -12.18 -20.24 -2.27
C ARG A 496 -11.71 -18.95 -1.60
N VAL A 497 -10.53 -18.95 -0.97
CA VAL A 497 -9.95 -17.74 -0.37
C VAL A 497 -9.52 -16.76 -1.47
N SER A 498 -8.93 -17.24 -2.56
CA SER A 498 -8.60 -16.41 -3.73
C SER A 498 -9.85 -15.80 -4.34
N ASP A 499 -10.90 -16.59 -4.59
CA ASP A 499 -12.19 -16.13 -5.13
C ASP A 499 -12.86 -15.14 -4.17
N ALA A 500 -12.79 -15.37 -2.86
CA ALA A 500 -13.28 -14.43 -1.85
C ALA A 500 -12.47 -13.12 -1.84
N GLN A 501 -11.14 -13.20 -1.97
CA GLN A 501 -10.26 -12.03 -2.08
C GLN A 501 -10.47 -11.27 -3.38
N GLN A 502 -10.72 -11.96 -4.49
CA GLN A 502 -11.09 -11.35 -5.77
C GLN A 502 -12.46 -10.68 -5.67
N HIS A 503 -13.47 -11.35 -5.11
CA HIS A 503 -14.76 -10.73 -4.82
C HIS A 503 -14.63 -9.54 -3.87
N GLN A 504 -13.66 -9.53 -2.96
CA GLN A 504 -13.37 -8.41 -2.06
C GLN A 504 -12.51 -7.30 -2.69
N GLN A 505 -11.74 -7.59 -3.74
CA GLN A 505 -11.03 -6.58 -4.54
C GLN A 505 -11.95 -5.97 -5.59
N GLN A 506 -12.86 -6.75 -6.17
CA GLN A 506 -13.93 -6.29 -7.05
C GLN A 506 -15.02 -5.56 -6.27
N ARG A 507 -15.37 -6.03 -5.07
CA ARG A 507 -15.99 -5.19 -4.03
C ARG A 507 -14.92 -4.30 -3.43
N LEU A 508 -14.38 -3.38 -4.21
CA LEU A 508 -13.84 -2.17 -3.61
C LEU A 508 -14.87 -1.74 -2.55
N PRO A 509 -14.51 -1.58 -1.26
CA PRO A 509 -15.37 -0.79 -0.40
C PRO A 509 -15.52 0.50 -1.18
N ALA A 510 -16.75 0.84 -1.59
CA ALA A 510 -17.02 2.10 -2.25
C ALA A 510 -16.21 3.11 -1.46
N ARG A 511 -15.12 3.60 -2.08
CA ARG A 511 -14.23 4.56 -1.43
C ARG A 511 -15.22 5.58 -0.91
N PRO A 512 -15.35 5.81 0.41
CA PRO A 512 -16.39 6.68 0.93
C PRO A 512 -16.28 7.90 0.05
N ALA A 513 -17.33 8.16 -0.74
CA ALA A 513 -17.26 9.07 -1.87
C ALA A 513 -16.51 10.27 -1.33
N ARG A 514 -15.35 10.62 -1.93
CA ARG A 514 -14.57 11.77 -1.45
C ARG A 514 -15.60 12.82 -1.16
N PRO A 515 -15.76 13.29 0.10
CA PRO A 515 -16.83 14.23 0.41
C PRO A 515 -16.67 15.31 -0.64
N VAL A 516 -17.76 15.48 -1.38
CA VAL A 516 -17.83 16.30 -2.58
C VAL A 516 -17.13 17.62 -2.22
N ARG A 517 -16.43 18.23 -3.19
CA ARG A 517 -15.73 19.52 -3.07
C ARG A 517 -16.59 20.71 -2.58
N GLN A 518 -17.76 20.46 -2.00
CA GLN A 518 -18.63 21.36 -1.26
C GLN A 518 -18.05 21.71 0.13
N ASP A 519 -17.43 20.77 0.87
CA ASP A 519 -16.93 21.06 2.23
C ASP A 519 -15.86 22.17 2.26
N ALA A 520 -14.92 22.18 1.31
CA ALA A 520 -13.85 23.18 1.28
C ALA A 520 -14.35 24.59 0.93
N LYS A 521 -15.39 24.71 0.09
CA LYS A 521 -15.98 26.01 -0.24
C LYS A 521 -16.79 26.54 0.94
N GLU A 522 -17.56 25.67 1.60
CA GLU A 522 -18.32 26.03 2.80
C GLU A 522 -17.42 26.43 3.97
N THR A 523 -16.30 25.74 4.20
CA THR A 523 -15.35 26.13 5.26
C THR A 523 -14.73 27.50 4.99
N HIS A 524 -14.34 27.80 3.75
CA HIS A 524 -13.84 29.12 3.39
C HIS A 524 -14.91 30.22 3.53
N ILE A 525 -16.18 29.94 3.25
CA ILE A 525 -17.28 30.87 3.50
C ILE A 525 -17.42 31.12 5.01
N ARG A 526 -17.42 30.07 5.84
CA ARG A 526 -17.50 30.20 7.31
C ARG A 526 -16.33 31.01 7.88
N GLU A 527 -15.11 30.73 7.46
CA GLU A 527 -13.92 31.49 7.89
C GLU A 527 -14.02 32.97 7.52
N ARG A 528 -14.54 33.31 6.33
CA ARG A 528 -14.73 34.70 5.91
C ARG A 528 -15.75 35.43 6.80
N TRP A 529 -16.87 34.79 7.10
CA TRP A 529 -17.89 35.34 8.01
C TRP A 529 -17.37 35.53 9.44
N GLU A 530 -16.61 34.58 9.97
CA GLU A 530 -15.97 34.73 11.28
C GLU A 530 -14.99 35.91 11.29
N ARG A 531 -14.16 36.05 10.24
CA ARG A 531 -13.25 37.19 10.11
C ARG A 531 -14.01 38.52 10.08
N LEU A 532 -15.10 38.63 9.31
CA LEU A 532 -15.94 39.83 9.26
C LEU A 532 -16.47 40.20 10.65
N VAL A 533 -17.07 39.24 11.36
CA VAL A 533 -17.59 39.43 12.73
C VAL A 533 -16.50 39.88 13.68
N THR A 534 -15.29 39.29 13.58
CA THR A 534 -14.17 39.68 14.45
C THR A 534 -13.65 41.08 14.16
N MET A 535 -13.66 41.54 12.90
CA MET A 535 -13.26 42.91 12.54
C MET A 535 -14.23 43.93 13.15
N VAL A 536 -15.53 43.65 13.09
CA VAL A 536 -16.59 44.49 13.67
C VAL A 536 -16.46 44.51 15.18
N ARG A 537 -16.41 43.35 15.86
CA ARG A 537 -16.27 43.28 17.33
C ARG A 537 -15.00 43.95 17.86
N ARG A 538 -13.93 44.01 17.05
CA ARG A 538 -12.64 44.63 17.43
C ARG A 538 -12.49 46.08 16.99
N GLY A 539 -13.48 46.68 16.31
CA GLY A 539 -13.42 48.09 15.93
C GLY A 539 -12.44 48.42 14.80
N LYS A 540 -12.09 47.46 13.92
CA LYS A 540 -11.11 47.68 12.85
C LYS A 540 -11.73 48.28 11.59
N LEU A 541 -11.98 49.60 11.59
CA LEU A 541 -12.68 50.31 10.52
C LEU A 541 -12.00 50.15 9.14
N ASP A 542 -10.73 50.52 8.99
CA ASP A 542 -10.05 50.46 7.68
C ASP A 542 -9.98 49.05 7.09
N ALA A 543 -9.81 48.04 7.96
CA ALA A 543 -9.79 46.64 7.55
C ALA A 543 -11.18 46.16 7.12
N LEU A 544 -12.24 46.64 7.80
CA LEU A 544 -13.63 46.33 7.48
C LEU A 544 -14.04 46.92 6.13
N VAL A 545 -13.73 48.19 5.86
CA VAL A 545 -14.04 48.85 4.58
C VAL A 545 -13.41 48.08 3.42
N ASN A 546 -12.11 47.79 3.51
CA ASN A 546 -11.40 47.00 2.51
C ASN A 546 -11.97 45.58 2.35
N PHE A 547 -12.44 44.97 3.45
CA PHE A 547 -12.99 43.61 3.43
C PHE A 547 -14.37 43.57 2.76
N ILE A 548 -15.26 44.51 3.08
CA ILE A 548 -16.60 44.61 2.48
C ILE A 548 -16.48 44.88 0.98
N GLN A 549 -15.62 45.81 0.57
CA GLN A 549 -15.39 46.11 -0.85
C GLN A 549 -14.91 44.90 -1.66
N ARG A 550 -14.04 44.05 -1.09
CA ARG A 550 -13.53 42.85 -1.76
C ARG A 550 -14.48 41.67 -1.74
N HIS A 551 -15.40 41.61 -0.79
CA HIS A 551 -16.27 40.47 -0.55
C HIS A 551 -17.76 40.81 -0.58
N ASN A 552 -18.15 41.87 -1.29
CA ASN A 552 -19.55 42.31 -1.42
C ASN A 552 -20.48 41.19 -1.95
N ASN A 553 -19.98 40.36 -2.87
CA ASN A 553 -20.72 39.20 -3.41
C ASN A 553 -21.16 38.21 -2.32
N MET A 554 -20.36 38.05 -1.24
CA MET A 554 -20.69 37.18 -0.12
C MET A 554 -21.93 37.67 0.64
N LEU A 555 -22.11 38.98 0.74
CA LEU A 555 -23.25 39.60 1.41
C LEU A 555 -24.52 39.52 0.54
N GLN A 556 -24.36 39.69 -0.78
CA GLN A 556 -25.45 39.53 -1.75
C GLN A 556 -25.97 38.08 -1.81
N GLU A 557 -25.07 37.09 -1.83
CA GLU A 557 -25.43 35.66 -1.82
C GLU A 557 -26.28 35.29 -0.59
N THR A 558 -25.94 35.81 0.60
CA THR A 558 -26.73 35.57 1.82
C THR A 558 -28.10 36.22 1.80
N LEU A 559 -28.25 37.41 1.19
CA LEU A 559 -29.54 38.07 1.05
C LEU A 559 -30.49 37.25 0.16
N THR A 560 -29.96 36.57 -0.87
CA THR A 560 -30.75 35.70 -1.76
C THR A 560 -31.09 34.32 -1.16
N ALA A 561 -30.28 33.82 -0.23
CA ALA A 561 -30.42 32.48 0.33
C ALA A 561 -31.40 32.42 1.52
N ASP A 562 -31.39 33.43 2.40
CA ASP A 562 -32.20 33.48 3.63
C ASP A 562 -33.44 34.39 3.45
N THR A 563 -34.28 34.14 2.44
CA THR A 563 -35.49 34.94 2.16
C THR A 563 -36.70 34.58 3.04
N SER A 564 -36.47 34.19 4.30
CA SER A 564 -37.54 33.77 5.23
C SER A 564 -38.04 34.89 6.15
N LEU A 565 -37.49 36.11 6.06
CA LEU A 565 -37.90 37.26 6.86
C LEU A 565 -38.46 38.39 5.97
N PRO A 566 -39.79 38.62 5.96
CA PRO A 566 -40.44 39.64 5.12
C PRO A 566 -39.89 41.07 5.28
N ALA A 567 -39.35 41.39 6.45
CA ALA A 567 -38.76 42.69 6.75
C ALA A 567 -37.43 42.98 6.01
N TYR A 568 -36.77 41.96 5.46
CA TYR A 568 -35.49 42.09 4.75
C TYR A 568 -35.65 42.02 3.22
N ALA A 569 -36.88 41.95 2.72
CA ALA A 569 -37.18 41.80 1.28
C ALA A 569 -36.71 42.99 0.42
N SER A 570 -36.57 44.18 1.02
CA SER A 570 -36.05 45.40 0.37
C SER A 570 -34.68 45.84 0.93
N ALA A 571 -34.02 45.00 1.73
CA ALA A 571 -32.76 45.34 2.38
C ALA A 571 -31.60 45.36 1.37
N GLN A 572 -30.65 46.28 1.57
CA GLN A 572 -29.42 46.31 0.77
C GLN A 572 -28.47 45.18 1.18
N ALA A 573 -27.44 44.90 0.36
CA ALA A 573 -26.46 43.84 0.65
C ALA A 573 -25.79 44.02 2.03
N ILE A 574 -25.63 45.25 2.50
CA ILE A 574 -24.96 45.59 3.77
C ILE A 574 -25.86 45.28 4.98
N ASP A 575 -27.17 45.26 4.74
CA ASP A 575 -28.20 44.89 5.70
C ASP A 575 -28.54 43.38 5.64
N ALA A 576 -27.77 42.60 4.86
CA ALA A 576 -27.94 41.16 4.79
C ALA A 576 -27.84 40.53 6.19
N PRO A 577 -28.72 39.54 6.49
CA PRO A 577 -28.68 38.86 7.77
C PRO A 577 -27.39 38.06 7.93
N LEU A 578 -26.86 38.04 9.15
CA LEU A 578 -25.76 37.16 9.52
C LEU A 578 -26.19 35.69 9.34
N PRO A 579 -25.30 34.78 8.91
CA PRO A 579 -25.67 33.39 8.63
C PRO A 579 -26.38 32.69 9.81
N LEU A 580 -27.37 31.85 9.51
CA LEU A 580 -28.16 31.11 10.52
C LEU A 580 -27.30 30.35 11.53
N TRP A 581 -26.29 29.60 11.05
CA TRP A 581 -25.36 28.84 11.90
C TRP A 581 -24.63 29.73 12.93
N TRP A 582 -24.33 30.97 12.57
CA TRP A 582 -23.66 31.91 13.46
C TRP A 582 -24.65 32.44 14.50
N ARG A 583 -25.87 32.80 14.08
CA ARG A 583 -26.94 33.28 14.96
C ARG A 583 -27.33 32.23 16.01
N GLU A 584 -27.47 30.97 15.61
CA GLU A 584 -27.76 29.83 16.49
C GLU A 584 -26.64 29.61 17.52
N SER A 585 -25.37 29.69 17.09
CA SER A 585 -24.21 29.57 17.98
C SER A 585 -24.19 30.65 19.09
N GLN A 586 -24.70 31.85 18.79
CA GLN A 586 -24.80 32.97 19.72
C GLN A 586 -26.08 32.97 20.58
N ALA A 587 -27.07 32.11 20.29
CA ALA A 587 -28.39 32.12 20.91
C ALA A 587 -28.46 31.62 22.37
N ARG A 588 -27.33 31.57 23.10
CA ARG A 588 -27.25 31.09 24.49
C ARG A 588 -27.76 32.11 25.52
N GLY A 589 -28.98 32.64 25.31
CA GLY A 589 -29.73 33.39 26.32
C GLY A 589 -29.62 34.92 26.30
N SER A 590 -29.03 35.53 25.25
CA SER A 590 -29.00 37.00 25.06
C SER A 590 -29.56 37.39 23.69
N MET A 591 -29.95 38.66 23.53
CA MET A 591 -30.50 39.21 22.29
C MET A 591 -29.43 39.13 21.18
N VAL A 592 -29.65 38.29 20.17
CA VAL A 592 -28.67 38.02 19.11
C VAL A 592 -28.79 39.07 18.01
N PRO A 593 -27.70 39.79 17.66
CA PRO A 593 -27.71 40.71 16.53
C PRO A 593 -27.92 39.95 15.22
N THR A 594 -28.74 40.48 14.34
CA THR A 594 -29.12 39.86 13.07
C THR A 594 -28.46 40.47 11.86
N ASN A 595 -28.11 41.76 11.87
CA ASN A 595 -27.35 42.40 10.80
C ASN A 595 -26.04 43.02 11.32
N LEU A 596 -25.21 43.52 10.41
CA LEU A 596 -23.91 44.10 10.71
C LEU A 596 -24.02 45.35 11.60
N LEU A 597 -25.02 46.20 11.36
CA LEU A 597 -25.30 47.41 12.13
C LEU A 597 -25.66 47.09 13.59
N GLN A 598 -26.52 46.09 13.80
CA GLN A 598 -26.91 45.59 15.12
C GLN A 598 -25.71 44.95 15.84
N LEU A 599 -24.83 44.24 15.12
CA LEU A 599 -23.61 43.67 15.69
C LEU A 599 -22.64 44.77 16.13
N ALA A 600 -22.46 45.82 15.34
CA ALA A 600 -21.63 46.97 15.68
C ALA A 600 -22.19 47.74 16.88
N ALA A 601 -23.51 47.93 16.93
CA ALA A 601 -24.22 48.55 18.05
C ALA A 601 -24.08 47.74 19.35
N ALA A 602 -24.26 46.42 19.28
CA ALA A 602 -24.10 45.51 20.43
C ALA A 602 -22.64 45.43 20.92
N SER A 603 -21.66 45.61 20.02
CA SER A 603 -20.22 45.57 20.31
C SER A 603 -19.63 46.93 20.70
N ASP A 604 -20.48 47.95 20.83
CA ASP A 604 -20.14 49.32 21.22
C ASP A 604 -19.12 50.04 20.31
N GLN A 605 -19.26 49.87 18.99
CA GLN A 605 -18.31 50.44 18.01
C GLN A 605 -18.89 51.68 17.34
N ALA A 606 -18.73 52.85 17.96
CA ALA A 606 -19.30 54.11 17.48
C ALA A 606 -18.82 54.51 16.06
N ASP A 607 -17.55 54.29 15.73
CA ASP A 607 -16.97 54.66 14.44
C ASP A 607 -17.50 53.77 13.30
N ILE A 608 -17.64 52.46 13.56
CA ILE A 608 -18.22 51.52 12.59
C ILE A 608 -19.72 51.79 12.39
N VAL A 609 -20.45 52.11 13.46
CA VAL A 609 -21.87 52.50 13.37
C VAL A 609 -22.05 53.77 12.55
N HIS A 610 -21.18 54.77 12.73
CA HIS A 610 -21.20 55.99 11.92
C HIS A 610 -20.90 55.68 10.44
N PHE A 611 -19.86 54.90 10.15
CA PHE A 611 -19.52 54.46 8.79
C PHE A 611 -20.71 53.74 8.12
N LEU A 612 -21.31 52.76 8.79
CA LEU A 612 -22.42 51.98 8.23
C LEU A 612 -23.67 52.84 7.95
N LEU A 613 -23.97 53.83 8.79
CA LEU A 613 -25.15 54.69 8.61
C LEU A 613 -24.92 55.82 7.60
N VAL A 614 -23.73 56.41 7.56
CA VAL A 614 -23.44 57.61 6.75
C VAL A 614 -22.88 57.25 5.38
N GLU A 615 -21.90 56.36 5.31
CA GLU A 615 -21.21 56.02 4.07
C GLU A 615 -21.94 54.90 3.32
N GLU A 616 -22.37 53.87 4.05
CA GLU A 616 -22.99 52.66 3.46
C GLU A 616 -24.53 52.66 3.53
N ARG A 617 -25.15 53.69 4.13
CA ARG A 617 -26.61 53.89 4.22
C ARG A 617 -27.39 52.66 4.73
N ALA A 618 -26.87 51.94 5.72
CA ALA A 618 -27.54 50.81 6.34
C ALA A 618 -28.86 51.23 7.03
N ASP A 619 -29.91 50.40 6.91
CA ASP A 619 -31.24 50.70 7.44
C ASP A 619 -31.34 50.46 8.97
N PRO A 620 -31.50 51.52 9.80
CA PRO A 620 -31.55 51.37 11.26
C PRO A 620 -32.91 50.88 11.79
N THR A 621 -33.92 50.79 10.93
CA THR A 621 -35.31 50.41 11.26
C THR A 621 -35.52 48.89 11.29
N LEU A 622 -34.53 48.12 10.85
CA LEU A 622 -34.60 46.67 10.76
C LEU A 622 -34.71 46.00 12.14
N PRO A 623 -35.70 45.10 12.34
CA PRO A 623 -35.94 44.48 13.63
C PRO A 623 -34.90 43.40 13.95
N VAL A 624 -34.67 43.19 15.26
CA VAL A 624 -33.92 42.04 15.77
C VAL A 624 -34.82 40.80 15.75
N ALA A 625 -34.46 39.76 14.97
CA ALA A 625 -35.35 38.61 14.72
C ALA A 625 -35.81 37.85 15.97
N ALA A 626 -35.03 37.84 17.05
CA ALA A 626 -35.37 37.15 18.30
C ALA A 626 -36.31 37.95 19.24
N ALA A 627 -36.77 39.14 18.85
CA ALA A 627 -37.49 40.06 19.73
C ALA A 627 -39.03 40.07 19.58
N LEU A 628 -39.62 39.29 18.67
CA LEU A 628 -41.09 39.19 18.53
C LEU A 628 -41.69 38.62 19.83
N PRO A 629 -42.52 39.37 20.60
CA PRO A 629 -43.50 40.36 20.13
C PRO A 629 -43.16 41.86 20.31
N ASN A 630 -41.99 42.23 20.84
CA ASN A 630 -41.58 43.62 21.07
C ASN A 630 -40.62 44.10 19.97
N HIS A 631 -41.03 45.07 19.13
CA HIS A 631 -40.16 45.67 18.11
C HIS A 631 -38.91 46.29 18.74
N ARG A 632 -37.72 45.81 18.35
CA ARG A 632 -36.41 46.29 18.82
C ARG A 632 -35.47 46.48 17.64
N THR A 633 -34.66 47.54 17.70
CA THR A 633 -33.75 47.96 16.63
C THR A 633 -32.30 48.01 17.09
N ALA A 634 -31.39 48.40 16.19
CA ALA A 634 -29.97 48.58 16.50
C ALA A 634 -29.74 49.57 17.66
N TYR A 635 -30.60 50.59 17.83
CA TYR A 635 -30.49 51.54 18.93
C TYR A 635 -30.69 50.88 20.31
N ASP A 636 -31.60 49.91 20.42
CA ASP A 636 -31.89 49.20 21.67
C ASP A 636 -30.77 48.25 22.09
N LEU A 637 -29.96 47.78 21.12
CA LEU A 637 -28.80 46.93 21.36
C LEU A 637 -27.58 47.72 21.87
N CYS A 638 -27.57 49.04 21.70
CA CYS A 638 -26.47 49.88 22.16
C CYS A 638 -26.35 49.83 23.69
N THR A 639 -25.16 49.56 24.21
CA THR A 639 -24.87 49.58 25.65
C THR A 639 -24.35 50.94 26.10
N SER A 640 -23.45 51.57 25.34
CA SER A 640 -22.83 52.84 25.70
C SER A 640 -23.61 54.08 25.29
N LYS A 641 -23.23 55.20 25.90
CA LYS A 641 -23.74 56.53 25.56
C LYS A 641 -23.11 57.07 24.27
N SER A 642 -21.87 56.70 23.94
CA SER A 642 -21.17 57.14 22.73
C SER A 642 -21.87 56.63 21.47
N THR A 643 -22.15 55.33 21.41
CA THR A 643 -22.80 54.69 20.26
C THR A 643 -24.24 55.17 20.08
N ARG A 644 -25.00 55.35 21.18
CA ARG A 644 -26.34 55.98 21.13
C ARG A 644 -26.29 57.43 20.63
N ALA A 645 -25.23 58.18 20.94
CA ALA A 645 -25.08 59.55 20.47
C ALA A 645 -24.91 59.63 18.95
N VAL A 646 -24.37 58.61 18.28
CA VAL A 646 -24.29 58.56 16.80
C VAL A 646 -25.70 58.58 16.20
N PHE A 647 -26.59 57.69 16.62
CA PHE A 647 -27.99 57.66 16.16
C PHE A 647 -28.73 58.98 16.45
N ARG A 648 -28.51 59.57 17.63
CA ARG A 648 -29.14 60.83 18.03
C ARG A 648 -28.62 62.05 17.26
N ARG A 649 -27.34 62.06 16.87
CA ARG A 649 -26.75 63.09 15.99
C ARG A 649 -27.32 62.99 14.58
N LEU A 650 -27.37 61.78 14.03
CA LEU A 650 -27.95 61.56 12.69
C LEU A 650 -29.44 61.91 12.63
N MET A 651 -30.20 61.67 13.70
CA MET A 651 -31.58 62.16 13.81
C MET A 651 -31.66 63.71 13.74
N ALA A 652 -30.68 64.43 14.29
CA ALA A 652 -30.65 65.89 14.28
C ALA A 652 -30.18 66.45 12.92
N GLU A 653 -29.15 65.84 12.34
CA GLU A 653 -28.53 66.28 11.09
C GLU A 653 -29.40 65.93 9.87
N GLN A 654 -30.04 64.74 9.90
CA GLN A 654 -30.79 64.20 8.75
C GLN A 654 -32.10 63.53 9.21
N PRO A 655 -33.13 64.32 9.53
CA PRO A 655 -34.42 63.80 9.99
C PRO A 655 -35.21 63.01 8.93
N THR A 656 -34.87 63.15 7.65
CA THR A 656 -35.62 62.55 6.53
C THR A 656 -35.11 61.19 6.07
N TRP A 657 -33.96 60.73 6.60
CA TRP A 657 -33.32 59.49 6.14
C TRP A 657 -34.07 58.22 6.56
N CYS A 658 -34.63 58.21 7.76
CA CYS A 658 -35.51 57.14 8.21
C CYS A 658 -36.49 57.67 9.26
N ARG A 659 -37.43 56.83 9.68
CA ARG A 659 -38.40 57.17 10.72
C ARG A 659 -37.77 57.00 12.09
N TRP A 660 -37.04 58.03 12.52
CA TRP A 660 -36.19 57.98 13.72
C TRP A 660 -36.95 57.83 15.03
N ASP A 661 -38.06 58.54 15.19
CA ASP A 661 -38.85 58.70 16.42
C ASP A 661 -39.99 57.67 16.59
N GLU A 662 -40.40 57.01 15.50
CA GLU A 662 -41.43 55.98 15.53
C GLU A 662 -40.99 54.77 16.39
N MET A 663 -41.83 54.42 17.38
CA MET A 663 -41.57 53.33 18.33
C MET A 663 -42.17 51.98 17.91
N GLY A 664 -42.98 51.97 16.85
CA GLY A 664 -43.65 50.81 16.29
C GLY A 664 -42.85 50.09 15.19
N PRO A 665 -43.39 49.02 14.60
CA PRO A 665 -42.73 48.25 13.54
C PRO A 665 -42.36 49.15 12.36
N GLY A 666 -41.08 49.14 11.98
CA GLY A 666 -40.54 49.98 10.89
C GLY A 666 -39.96 51.33 11.33
N GLY A 667 -40.01 51.68 12.62
CA GLY A 667 -39.32 52.84 13.19
C GLY A 667 -37.98 52.48 13.85
N ALA A 668 -37.04 53.44 13.93
CA ALA A 668 -35.68 53.25 14.45
C ALA A 668 -35.59 53.35 16.01
N ARG A 669 -36.67 53.78 16.67
CA ARG A 669 -36.80 53.89 18.15
C ARG A 669 -35.79 54.81 18.83
N VAL A 670 -35.40 55.93 18.20
CA VAL A 670 -34.48 56.93 18.77
C VAL A 670 -35.30 58.02 19.51
N PRO A 671 -35.29 58.08 20.86
CA PRO A 671 -36.25 58.91 21.61
C PRO A 671 -36.01 60.43 21.58
N SER A 672 -34.79 60.87 21.25
CA SER A 672 -34.48 62.32 21.23
C SER A 672 -33.26 62.63 20.37
N ALA A 673 -33.35 63.67 19.55
CA ALA A 673 -32.23 64.19 18.78
C ALA A 673 -31.14 64.78 19.71
N LEU A 674 -29.89 64.77 19.26
CA LEU A 674 -28.77 65.44 19.91
C LEU A 674 -28.19 66.45 18.91
N THR A 675 -28.51 67.73 19.08
CA THR A 675 -27.98 68.80 18.24
C THR A 675 -26.54 69.15 18.62
N ALA A 676 -25.76 69.68 17.68
CA ALA A 676 -24.38 70.11 17.91
C ALA A 676 -24.28 71.11 19.09
N GLU A 677 -25.22 72.05 19.19
CA GLU A 677 -25.30 73.03 20.28
C GLU A 677 -25.53 72.37 21.66
N MET A 678 -26.35 71.31 21.72
CA MET A 678 -26.58 70.56 22.96
C MET A 678 -25.36 69.75 23.39
N GLU A 679 -24.55 69.26 22.44
CA GLU A 679 -23.31 68.53 22.71
C GLU A 679 -22.19 69.48 23.19
N GLU A 680 -22.08 70.67 22.60
CA GLU A 680 -21.19 71.74 23.06
C GLU A 680 -21.59 72.25 24.46
N ALA A 681 -22.88 72.37 24.73
CA ALA A 681 -23.38 72.70 26.07
C ALA A 681 -23.10 71.58 27.10
N GLN A 682 -23.16 70.31 26.70
CA GLN A 682 -22.82 69.17 27.59
C GLN A 682 -21.31 69.04 27.80
N SER A 683 -20.50 69.25 26.76
CA SER A 683 -19.04 69.20 26.82
C SER A 683 -18.46 70.38 27.61
N SER A 684 -19.00 71.59 27.45
CA SER A 684 -18.64 72.76 28.28
C SER A 684 -19.03 72.55 29.75
N LYS A 685 -20.22 72.02 30.06
CA LYS A 685 -20.63 71.68 31.43
C LYS A 685 -19.76 70.59 32.06
N THR A 686 -19.39 69.55 31.31
CA THR A 686 -18.51 68.49 31.82
C THR A 686 -17.05 68.95 31.94
N ARG A 687 -16.55 69.78 31.01
CA ARG A 687 -15.25 70.45 31.11
C ARG A 687 -15.19 71.37 32.32
N HIS A 688 -16.24 72.15 32.57
CA HIS A 688 -16.36 73.01 33.76
C HIS A 688 -16.39 72.18 35.05
N ARG A 689 -17.16 71.08 35.11
CA ARG A 689 -17.16 70.15 36.26
C ARG A 689 -15.81 69.47 36.48
N ARG A 690 -15.11 69.05 35.41
CA ARG A 690 -13.76 68.45 35.49
C ARG A 690 -12.71 69.46 35.93
N ALA A 691 -12.78 70.70 35.44
CA ALA A 691 -11.93 71.80 35.88
C ALA A 691 -12.16 72.11 37.37
N ALA A 692 -13.42 72.27 37.79
CA ALA A 692 -13.78 72.50 39.19
C ALA A 692 -13.35 71.34 40.11
N MET A 693 -13.44 70.08 39.67
CA MET A 693 -12.95 68.93 40.44
C MET A 693 -11.42 68.89 40.53
N ARG A 694 -10.71 69.28 39.45
CA ARG A 694 -9.25 69.37 39.42
C ARG A 694 -8.74 70.52 40.30
N ASP A 695 -9.41 71.67 40.30
CA ASP A 695 -9.08 72.80 41.17
C ASP A 695 -9.35 72.46 42.64
N LYS A 696 -10.45 71.75 42.93
CA LYS A 696 -10.75 71.25 44.28
C LYS A 696 -9.75 70.18 44.76
N MET A 697 -9.19 69.38 43.84
CA MET A 697 -8.12 68.42 44.15
C MET A 697 -6.80 69.13 44.44
N ARG A 698 -6.44 70.13 43.62
CA ARG A 698 -5.26 71.00 43.84
C ARG A 698 -5.35 71.80 45.13
N GLU A 699 -6.53 72.30 45.49
CA GLU A 699 -6.75 73.01 46.76
C GLU A 699 -6.64 72.06 47.96
N ARG A 700 -7.05 70.79 47.81
CA ARG A 700 -6.86 69.75 48.84
C ARG A 700 -5.40 69.33 48.97
N GLU A 701 -4.66 69.23 47.87
CA GLU A 701 -3.23 68.95 47.86
C GLU A 701 -2.44 70.12 48.48
N ALA A 702 -2.74 71.37 48.11
CA ALA A 702 -2.14 72.55 48.70
C ALA A 702 -2.45 72.70 50.21
N LYS A 703 -3.65 72.32 50.67
CA LYS A 703 -4.00 72.27 52.10
C LYS A 703 -3.36 71.08 52.83
N ALA A 704 -2.95 70.03 52.12
CA ALA A 704 -2.21 68.90 52.69
C ALA A 704 -0.71 69.21 52.85
N GLU A 705 -0.12 70.01 51.96
CA GLU A 705 1.29 70.44 52.06
C GLU A 705 1.57 71.47 53.17
N VAL A 706 0.56 72.21 53.64
CA VAL A 706 0.74 73.28 54.67
C VAL A 706 0.51 72.79 56.11
N LYS A 707 0.26 71.49 56.33
CA LYS A 707 0.21 70.91 57.69
C LYS A 707 1.58 70.31 58.08
N PRO A 708 2.37 70.92 58.98
CA PRO A 708 3.59 70.29 59.48
C PRO A 708 3.25 69.08 60.36
N ALA A 709 3.96 67.99 60.09
CA ALA A 709 3.84 66.72 60.78
C ALA A 709 4.62 66.74 62.10
N ASP A 710 3.91 66.83 63.23
CA ASP A 710 4.49 66.51 64.53
C ASP A 710 3.38 66.04 65.49
N THR A 711 3.19 64.72 65.62
CA THR A 711 2.84 63.99 66.87
C THR A 711 2.67 62.48 66.62
N PRO A 712 3.20 61.59 67.49
CA PRO A 712 3.13 60.13 67.36
C PRO A 712 1.80 59.53 67.87
N PRO A 713 1.44 58.29 67.46
CA PRO A 713 0.08 57.77 67.63
C PRO A 713 -0.16 57.12 69.00
N ALA A 714 -1.32 57.40 69.59
CA ALA A 714 -1.88 56.71 70.75
C ALA A 714 -3.42 56.58 70.58
N PRO A 715 -4.12 55.68 71.29
CA PRO A 715 -5.01 54.68 70.71
C PRO A 715 -6.49 55.09 70.62
N ALA A 716 -7.24 54.28 69.87
CA ALA A 716 -8.66 54.42 69.54
C ALA A 716 -9.60 54.58 70.76
N PRO A 717 -10.79 55.13 70.52
CA PRO A 717 -11.98 54.54 71.12
C PRO A 717 -13.05 54.16 70.09
N VAL A 718 -13.76 53.12 70.51
CA VAL A 718 -14.80 52.35 69.84
C VAL A 718 -16.17 52.98 70.13
N SER A 719 -17.09 52.99 69.16
CA SER A 719 -18.55 52.96 69.42
C SER A 719 -19.26 52.59 68.10
N THR A 720 -19.57 51.32 67.84
CA THR A 720 -20.64 50.41 68.35
C THR A 720 -22.03 50.64 67.76
N LEU A 721 -22.37 49.80 66.76
CA LEU A 721 -23.63 49.08 66.50
C LEU A 721 -23.54 48.61 65.02
N GLY A 722 -23.20 47.37 64.67
CA GLY A 722 -23.72 46.05 65.09
C GLY A 722 -24.83 45.65 64.09
N HIS A 723 -24.80 44.59 63.28
CA HIS A 723 -24.23 43.23 63.36
C HIS A 723 -23.91 42.67 61.94
N LEU A 724 -22.86 41.89 61.64
CA LEU A 724 -22.38 40.56 62.13
C LEU A 724 -23.20 39.39 61.50
N TRP A 725 -22.66 38.39 60.77
CA TRP A 725 -21.62 37.38 61.05
C TRP A 725 -21.05 36.82 59.72
N GLN A 726 -19.90 36.17 59.58
CA GLN A 726 -18.65 35.99 60.33
C GLN A 726 -17.66 35.36 59.33
N ARG A 727 -16.41 35.78 59.38
CA ARG A 727 -15.26 35.11 58.75
C ARG A 727 -14.51 34.38 59.85
N LEU A 728 -14.21 33.10 59.64
CA LEU A 728 -13.27 32.33 60.43
C LEU A 728 -12.46 31.45 59.48
N GLY A 729 -11.13 31.66 59.47
CA GLY A 729 -10.14 30.64 59.13
C GLY A 729 -9.45 30.73 57.78
N GLY A 730 -8.14 31.01 57.81
CA GLY A 730 -7.16 30.36 56.94
C GLY A 730 -6.70 31.13 55.69
N SER A 731 -5.58 31.86 55.81
CA SER A 731 -4.77 32.32 54.69
C SER A 731 -3.77 31.24 54.27
N ALA A 732 -3.94 30.68 53.06
CA ALA A 732 -2.89 30.02 52.29
C ALA A 732 -3.20 30.20 50.79
N PRO A 733 -2.22 30.48 49.92
CA PRO A 733 -2.47 30.63 48.49
C PRO A 733 -2.56 29.24 47.84
N ALA A 734 -3.71 28.90 47.27
CA ALA A 734 -3.91 27.69 46.48
C ALA A 734 -4.35 28.07 45.07
N GLU A 735 -3.37 28.41 44.22
CA GLU A 735 -3.54 28.42 42.76
C GLU A 735 -2.52 27.48 42.15
N ASP A 736 -2.74 26.18 42.32
CA ASP A 736 -1.95 25.16 41.60
C ASP A 736 -2.63 23.78 41.63
N ALA A 737 -3.84 23.63 41.10
CA ALA A 737 -4.51 22.33 41.05
C ALA A 737 -5.30 22.03 39.76
N SER A 738 -5.02 22.68 38.63
CA SER A 738 -5.74 22.42 37.37
C SER A 738 -4.87 22.13 36.14
N LEU A 739 -3.57 21.90 36.30
CA LEU A 739 -2.66 21.50 35.22
C LEU A 739 -2.02 20.15 35.54
N SER A 740 -2.10 19.19 34.62
CA SER A 740 -1.49 17.87 34.81
C SER A 740 0.02 18.00 35.01
N ASP A 741 0.60 17.12 35.83
CA ASP A 741 2.03 17.13 36.16
C ASP A 741 2.94 17.06 34.91
N ASP A 742 2.45 16.48 33.83
CA ASP A 742 3.18 16.40 32.56
C ASP A 742 3.20 17.74 31.81
N MET A 743 2.11 18.52 31.89
CA MET A 743 2.04 19.87 31.36
C MET A 743 2.88 20.85 32.18
N ARG A 744 2.92 20.66 33.51
CA ARG A 744 3.81 21.43 34.40
C ARG A 744 5.28 21.20 34.10
N ARG A 745 5.70 19.95 33.92
CA ARG A 745 7.07 19.61 33.53
C ARG A 745 7.43 20.18 32.15
N ARG A 746 6.47 20.27 31.23
CA ARG A 746 6.68 20.86 29.91
C ARG A 746 6.86 22.38 29.97
N ILE A 747 6.01 23.07 30.74
CA ILE A 747 6.11 24.52 30.98
C ILE A 747 7.42 24.85 31.71
N GLU A 748 7.84 24.03 32.67
CA GLU A 748 9.09 24.25 33.40
C GLU A 748 10.34 24.00 32.54
N ARG A 749 10.32 23.00 31.64
CA ARG A 749 11.37 22.79 30.63
C ARG A 749 11.45 23.95 29.65
N GLU A 750 10.31 24.46 29.19
CA GLU A 750 10.26 25.60 28.27
C GLU A 750 10.75 26.88 28.93
N LYS A 751 10.41 27.10 30.21
CA LYS A 751 10.91 28.22 31.01
C LYS A 751 12.42 28.14 31.25
N ARG A 752 12.97 26.94 31.51
CA ARG A 752 14.43 26.72 31.62
C ARG A 752 15.15 26.91 30.29
N ALA A 753 14.57 26.47 29.18
CA ALA A 753 15.13 26.68 27.84
C ALA A 753 15.19 28.16 27.48
N ARG A 754 14.11 28.92 27.73
CA ARG A 754 14.05 30.35 27.47
C ARG A 754 15.01 31.16 28.37
N ALA A 755 15.20 30.72 29.61
CA ALA A 755 16.20 31.30 30.51
C ALA A 755 17.65 31.01 30.07
N ALA A 756 17.91 29.82 29.49
CA ALA A 756 19.20 29.47 28.92
C ALA A 756 19.49 30.26 27.63
N GLU A 757 18.49 30.45 26.76
CA GLU A 757 18.60 31.29 25.57
C GLU A 757 18.87 32.76 25.92
N ALA A 758 18.18 33.31 26.93
CA ALA A 758 18.43 34.67 27.41
C ALA A 758 19.85 34.84 27.99
N ARG A 759 20.40 33.82 28.66
CA ARG A 759 21.80 33.82 29.11
C ARG A 759 22.79 33.74 27.95
N MET A 760 22.47 32.94 26.93
CA MET A 760 23.29 32.80 25.72
C MET A 760 23.29 34.09 24.87
N GLN A 761 22.16 34.80 24.80
CA GLN A 761 22.07 36.10 24.13
C GLN A 761 22.85 37.19 24.87
N ARG A 762 22.85 37.17 26.20
CA ARG A 762 23.58 38.12 27.03
C ARG A 762 25.09 37.89 27.07
N ASN A 763 25.57 36.69 26.72
CA ASN A 763 27.00 36.40 26.50
C ASN A 763 27.46 36.65 25.05
N LYS A 764 26.55 37.08 24.16
CA LYS A 764 26.84 37.40 22.75
C LYS A 764 26.85 38.90 22.46
N SER A 765 26.50 39.73 23.44
CA SER A 765 26.75 41.18 23.50
C SER A 765 27.95 41.42 24.40
#